data_AF-A0AAN6VYZ4-F1
#
_entry.id   AF-A0AAN6VYZ4-F1
#
_cell.length_a   1.000
_cell.length_b   1.000
_cell.length_c   1.000
_cell.angle_alpha   90.00
_cell.angle_beta   90.00
_cell.angle_gamma   90.00
#
_symmetry.space_group_name_H-M   'P 1'
#
loop_
_entity.id
_entity.type
_entity.pdbx_description
1 polymer ?
#
loop_
_entity_poly.entity_id
_entity_poly.type
_entity_poly.pdbx_seq_one_letter_code
_entity_poly.pdbx_strand_id
1 'polypeptide(L)'
;MIDLGLARIGRLIKHTPQTWKAIHVAGTNGKGSICAYISAMLNAKGISCARFTSPHLVDRRDCIAVNGKPVSESLFRLVEDEVKRRDETENIGATEFELLTATAFEIFHREKVEYGLVEVGLGGKLDATNTLKQKTVTVISKIGLDHQSFLGNTLPEIALQKAGIMRRDVPCVVDGSNQQSVLMVIEQHAQETGAPLHFSDTTAVAEELAGSGESYEPHQIQNLATAHLAFRLACPGHEAPLSNLLPAIKQLKWPGRLQKINLKNIAGRQQEVLLDGAHNTQSAEALAGYVQRHLRSLGHPITWVLAATEGKDMDGILGLLLQPGDQVVAVRFEPVDGMPWVKAANPNELLSLAIQHGVNRSAVYSAGENVKDALTKASEMAGEKPVVIAGSLYLPHTQSPTTTIMTTTPNHLVIVCGHGIYLGGPQKGHDESEWLIEPYKKGETPTFMAHIKAGANIVNADTRSVLVFSGAATRPETRISEAESYCSLAVENSYLSSSLLGSRVLLEERALDSYFNILFSVILYRQHHPLHHWPERITIVSHEFKRARLVQGHCAAIGFPLDRVSYIGINPPGLKAEDEGLNQLTLGLWEQDPHGASHELLEKRQKRNVWQVDQTLFSDRDENTQAGLAGQIRILEDGSETLADDGVRPWATIQH
;
A
#
# COMPACT_ATOMS: atom_id res chain seq x y z
N MET A 1 -7.96 27.76 5.37
CA MET A 1 -7.27 28.15 4.12
C MET A 1 -5.86 27.59 4.24
N ILE A 2 -5.37 26.81 3.27
CA ILE A 2 -4.01 26.25 3.30
C ILE A 2 -3.03 27.39 3.01
N ASP A 3 -2.09 27.62 3.91
CA ASP A 3 -1.02 28.60 3.71
C ASP A 3 0.14 27.95 2.94
N LEU A 4 0.32 28.33 1.67
CA LEU A 4 1.37 27.78 0.81
C LEU A 4 2.73 28.37 1.16
N GLY A 5 3.72 27.52 1.42
CA GLY A 5 5.08 27.97 1.73
C GLY A 5 6.04 26.81 1.94
N LEU A 6 7.35 27.09 1.81
CA LEU A 6 8.40 26.08 1.94
C LEU A 6 9.05 26.08 3.34
N ALA A 7 8.66 26.99 4.22
CA ALA A 7 9.31 27.17 5.52
C ALA A 7 9.10 25.98 6.46
N ARG A 8 7.86 25.47 6.55
CA ARG A 8 7.51 24.34 7.44
C ARG A 8 8.20 23.06 7.00
N ILE A 9 8.00 22.65 5.74
CA ILE A 9 8.69 21.49 5.18
C ILE A 9 10.22 21.61 5.26
N GLY A 10 10.77 22.81 5.03
CA GLY A 10 12.21 23.06 5.12
C GLY A 10 12.77 22.83 6.53
N ARG A 11 12.00 23.13 7.58
CA ARG A 11 12.35 22.77 8.96
C ARG A 11 12.25 21.25 9.17
N LEU A 12 11.15 20.65 8.73
CA LEU A 12 10.86 19.23 8.93
C LEU A 12 11.92 18.29 8.34
N ILE A 13 12.45 18.63 7.15
CA ILE A 13 13.47 17.84 6.44
C ILE A 13 14.90 18.27 6.73
N LYS A 14 15.12 19.21 7.66
CA LYS A 14 16.47 19.72 8.00
C LYS A 14 17.42 18.58 8.37
N HIS A 15 16.89 17.52 8.97
CA HIS A 15 17.60 16.34 9.43
C HIS A 15 17.66 15.20 8.41
N THR A 16 17.07 15.39 7.22
CA THR A 16 16.97 14.36 6.19
C THR A 16 17.96 14.67 5.05
N PRO A 17 19.12 13.99 4.98
CA PRO A 17 20.08 14.21 3.90
C PRO A 17 19.49 13.75 2.57
N GLN A 18 19.44 14.64 1.57
CA GLN A 18 18.98 14.30 0.21
C GLN A 18 20.18 13.91 -0.66
N THR A 19 20.62 12.66 -0.51
CA THR A 19 21.82 12.12 -1.19
C THR A 19 21.53 11.58 -2.59
N TRP A 20 20.25 11.40 -2.95
CA TRP A 20 19.80 10.91 -4.25
C TRP A 20 19.63 12.05 -5.26
N LYS A 21 19.73 11.70 -6.55
CA LYS A 21 19.43 12.59 -7.68
C LYS A 21 17.92 12.65 -7.89
N ALA A 22 17.36 13.85 -8.00
CA ALA A 22 15.92 14.02 -8.10
C ALA A 22 15.47 14.25 -9.54
N ILE A 23 14.44 13.51 -9.96
CA ILE A 23 13.65 13.81 -11.17
C ILE A 23 12.31 14.37 -10.66
N HIS A 24 12.09 15.66 -10.87
CA HIS A 24 10.98 16.38 -10.26
C HIS A 24 9.89 16.69 -11.29
N VAL A 25 8.68 16.17 -11.10
CA VAL A 25 7.62 16.16 -12.12
C VAL A 25 6.42 17.00 -11.67
N ALA A 26 6.18 18.12 -12.35
CA ALA A 26 4.98 18.94 -12.24
C ALA A 26 4.09 18.80 -13.48
N GLY A 27 2.87 19.31 -13.40
CA GLY A 27 1.86 19.19 -14.45
C GLY A 27 0.45 19.07 -13.90
N THR A 28 -0.53 18.95 -14.77
CA THR A 28 -1.94 18.74 -14.38
C THR A 28 -2.26 17.26 -14.45
N ASN A 29 -2.09 16.67 -15.64
CA ASN A 29 -2.32 15.25 -15.88
C ASN A 29 -1.03 14.56 -16.34
N GLY A 30 -0.91 13.25 -16.09
CA GLY A 30 0.22 12.44 -16.56
C GLY A 30 1.45 12.36 -15.65
N LYS A 31 1.54 13.20 -14.60
CA LYS A 31 2.67 13.22 -13.64
C LYS A 31 3.03 11.83 -13.08
N GLY A 32 2.07 11.17 -12.43
CA GLY A 32 2.26 9.83 -11.89
C GLY A 32 2.63 8.78 -12.95
N SER A 33 2.03 8.83 -14.15
CA SER A 33 2.39 7.94 -15.27
C SER A 33 3.83 8.16 -15.74
N ILE A 34 4.27 9.41 -15.87
CA ILE A 34 5.66 9.76 -16.20
C ILE A 34 6.62 9.21 -15.15
N CYS A 35 6.35 9.44 -13.85
CA CYS A 35 7.15 8.86 -12.77
C CYS A 35 7.18 7.32 -12.85
N ALA A 36 6.06 6.68 -13.15
CA ALA A 36 5.97 5.23 -13.24
C ALA A 36 6.79 4.69 -14.44
N TYR A 37 6.73 5.34 -15.60
CA TYR A 37 7.54 4.97 -16.77
C TYR A 37 9.04 5.14 -16.52
N ILE A 38 9.47 6.28 -15.97
CA ILE A 38 10.90 6.49 -15.67
C ILE A 38 11.39 5.47 -14.63
N SER A 39 10.58 5.15 -13.61
CA SER A 39 10.92 4.11 -12.63
C SER A 39 11.09 2.74 -13.28
N ALA A 40 10.22 2.36 -14.23
CA ALA A 40 10.37 1.13 -15.00
C ALA A 40 11.67 1.12 -15.84
N MET A 41 12.01 2.24 -16.47
CA MET A 41 13.24 2.38 -17.26
C MET A 41 14.51 2.29 -16.39
N LEU A 42 14.52 2.93 -15.22
CA LEU A 42 15.63 2.86 -14.25
C LEU A 42 15.81 1.42 -13.72
N ASN A 43 14.71 0.77 -13.33
CA ASN A 43 14.76 -0.63 -12.88
C ASN A 43 15.28 -1.56 -13.98
N ALA A 44 14.89 -1.35 -15.24
CA ALA A 44 15.40 -2.11 -16.38
C ALA A 44 16.92 -1.97 -16.59
N LYS A 45 17.51 -0.88 -16.09
CA LYS A 45 18.96 -0.64 -16.09
C LYS A 45 19.65 -1.05 -14.80
N GLY A 46 18.92 -1.63 -13.84
CA GLY A 46 19.47 -2.00 -12.53
C GLY A 46 19.84 -0.79 -11.66
N ILE A 47 19.29 0.39 -11.98
CA ILE A 47 19.54 1.63 -11.23
C ILE A 47 18.50 1.72 -10.11
N SER A 48 18.95 1.84 -8.86
CA SER A 48 18.05 1.92 -7.72
C SER A 48 17.28 3.24 -7.72
N CYS A 49 15.96 3.15 -7.55
CA CYS A 49 15.11 4.32 -7.55
C CYS A 49 13.96 4.21 -6.56
N ALA A 50 13.50 5.35 -6.08
CA ALA A 50 12.26 5.44 -5.33
C ALA A 50 11.34 6.47 -5.97
N ARG A 51 10.03 6.23 -5.89
CA ARG A 51 8.98 7.05 -6.48
C ARG A 51 8.04 7.53 -5.39
N PHE A 52 7.78 8.84 -5.38
CA PHE A 52 6.77 9.49 -4.56
C PHE A 52 5.71 10.11 -5.47
N THR A 53 4.48 9.61 -5.39
CA THR A 53 3.32 10.02 -6.21
C THR A 53 2.12 10.33 -5.35
N SER A 54 1.21 11.17 -5.83
CA SER A 54 -0.01 11.54 -5.09
C SER A 54 -1.23 11.72 -6.01
N PRO A 55 -2.46 11.55 -5.49
CA PRO A 55 -2.80 11.02 -4.16
C PRO A 55 -2.49 9.50 -4.04
N HIS A 56 -2.62 8.95 -2.83
CA HIS A 56 -2.64 7.49 -2.65
C HIS A 56 -3.95 6.92 -3.22
N LEU A 57 -3.99 5.60 -3.49
CA LEU A 57 -5.15 4.92 -4.09
C LEU A 57 -5.88 3.97 -3.13
N VAL A 58 -5.16 3.22 -2.29
CA VAL A 58 -5.78 2.32 -1.30
C VAL A 58 -5.22 2.65 0.07
N ASP A 59 -3.89 2.67 0.20
CA ASP A 59 -3.18 2.97 1.44
C ASP A 59 -2.23 4.16 1.23
N ARG A 60 -2.04 5.01 2.24
CA ARG A 60 -1.08 6.13 2.20
C ARG A 60 0.32 5.71 1.75
N ARG A 61 0.75 4.49 2.09
CA ARG A 61 2.06 3.96 1.68
C ARG A 61 2.16 3.71 0.17
N ASP A 62 1.04 3.59 -0.55
CA ASP A 62 1.02 3.42 -2.01
C ASP A 62 1.61 4.62 -2.75
N CYS A 63 1.64 5.78 -2.09
CA CYS A 63 2.33 6.97 -2.59
C CYS A 63 3.82 6.73 -2.77
N ILE A 64 4.43 5.80 -2.03
CA ILE A 64 5.88 5.62 -1.93
C ILE A 64 6.25 4.21 -2.37
N ALA A 65 7.07 4.12 -3.41
CA ALA A 65 7.59 2.85 -3.91
C ALA A 65 9.11 2.89 -4.02
N VAL A 66 9.77 1.77 -3.72
CA VAL A 66 11.22 1.58 -3.85
C VAL A 66 11.43 0.41 -4.82
N ASN A 67 12.23 0.63 -5.86
CA ASN A 67 12.53 -0.34 -6.93
C ASN A 67 11.27 -1.00 -7.50
N GLY A 68 10.22 -0.20 -7.73
CA GLY A 68 8.96 -0.63 -8.32
C GLY A 68 7.96 -1.28 -7.37
N LYS A 69 8.27 -1.44 -6.07
CA LYS A 69 7.35 -2.01 -5.08
C LYS A 69 6.94 -0.97 -4.04
N PRO A 70 5.66 -0.89 -3.63
CA PRO A 70 5.26 -0.07 -2.48
C PRO A 70 6.12 -0.41 -1.25
N VAL A 71 6.43 0.61 -0.45
CA VAL A 71 7.19 0.41 0.80
C VAL A 71 6.43 -0.51 1.76
N SER A 72 7.16 -1.27 2.58
CA SER A 72 6.48 -2.07 3.61
C SER A 72 5.72 -1.17 4.57
N GLU A 73 4.59 -1.66 5.08
CA GLU A 73 3.78 -0.91 6.03
C GLU A 73 4.57 -0.57 7.29
N SER A 74 5.34 -1.52 7.82
CA SER A 74 6.22 -1.33 8.98
C SER A 74 7.22 -0.19 8.79
N LEU A 75 7.90 -0.13 7.64
CA LEU A 75 8.84 0.95 7.34
C LEU A 75 8.11 2.29 7.18
N PHE A 76 6.98 2.29 6.48
CA PHE A 76 6.18 3.51 6.28
C PHE A 76 5.73 4.10 7.61
N ARG A 77 5.10 3.29 8.47
CA ARG A 77 4.57 3.73 9.76
C ARG A 77 5.67 4.20 10.69
N LEU A 78 6.77 3.44 10.79
CA LEU A 78 7.95 3.83 11.56
C LEU A 78 8.45 5.24 11.18
N VAL A 79 8.67 5.48 9.87
CA VAL A 79 9.18 6.77 9.40
C VAL A 79 8.14 7.87 9.52
N GLU A 80 6.87 7.59 9.23
CA GLU A 80 5.78 8.58 9.36
C GLU A 80 5.62 9.04 10.81
N ASP A 81 5.69 8.13 11.78
CA ASP A 81 5.61 8.47 13.21
C ASP A 81 6.82 9.27 13.69
N GLU A 82 8.02 8.96 13.18
CA GLU A 82 9.21 9.77 13.45
C GLU A 82 9.08 11.20 12.92
N VAL A 83 8.52 11.37 11.72
CA VAL A 83 8.27 12.68 11.12
C VAL A 83 7.18 13.45 11.87
N LYS A 84 6.07 12.79 12.24
CA LYS A 84 4.99 13.39 13.06
C LYS A 84 5.50 13.84 14.42
N ARG A 85 6.26 13.00 15.11
CA ARG A 85 6.89 13.35 16.39
C ARG A 85 7.84 14.55 16.26
N ARG A 86 8.57 14.64 15.14
CA ARG A 86 9.41 15.81 14.86
C ARG A 86 8.58 17.07 14.67
N ASP A 87 7.48 16.98 13.92
CA ASP A 87 6.55 18.10 13.71
C ASP A 87 6.00 18.65 15.04
N GLU A 88 5.58 17.75 15.92
CA GLU A 88 5.07 18.06 17.26
C GLU A 88 6.14 18.66 18.17
N THR A 89 7.30 17.98 18.30
CA THR A 89 8.36 18.39 19.23
C THR A 89 9.00 19.73 18.85
N GLU A 90 9.09 20.02 17.55
CA GLU A 90 9.61 21.29 17.06
C GLU A 90 8.53 22.36 16.85
N ASN A 91 7.26 22.03 17.11
CA ASN A 91 6.10 22.92 16.89
C ASN A 91 6.15 23.56 15.48
N ILE A 92 6.27 22.72 14.45
CA ILE A 92 6.35 23.16 13.06
C ILE A 92 4.95 23.41 12.49
N GLY A 93 3.97 22.56 12.82
CA GLY A 93 2.60 22.67 12.33
C GLY A 93 2.48 22.35 10.84
N ALA A 94 3.20 21.32 10.40
CA ALA A 94 3.22 20.86 9.02
C ALA A 94 1.85 20.34 8.58
N THR A 95 1.51 20.59 7.32
CA THR A 95 0.36 19.96 6.68
C THR A 95 0.61 18.48 6.43
N GLU A 96 -0.46 17.69 6.29
CA GLU A 96 -0.38 16.27 5.93
C GLU A 96 0.45 15.97 4.69
N PHE A 97 0.40 16.85 3.67
CA PHE A 97 1.22 16.68 2.47
C PHE A 97 2.71 16.97 2.75
N GLU A 98 3.01 17.92 3.64
CA GLU A 98 4.39 18.20 4.08
C GLU A 98 4.93 17.03 4.91
N LEU A 99 4.12 16.47 5.82
CA LEU A 99 4.46 15.25 6.58
C LEU A 99 4.76 14.09 5.63
N LEU A 100 3.86 13.78 4.70
CA LEU A 100 4.05 12.69 3.73
C LEU A 100 5.28 12.91 2.83
N THR A 101 5.55 14.16 2.44
CA THR A 101 6.75 14.50 1.66
C THR A 101 8.03 14.24 2.45
N ALA A 102 8.07 14.65 3.72
CA ALA A 102 9.21 14.39 4.59
C ALA A 102 9.39 12.88 4.85
N THR A 103 8.31 12.14 5.07
CA THR A 103 8.32 10.67 5.18
C THR A 103 8.92 10.03 3.93
N ALA A 104 8.50 10.44 2.74
CA ALA A 104 9.05 9.93 1.48
C ALA A 104 10.55 10.22 1.34
N PHE A 105 11.00 11.44 1.63
CA PHE A 105 12.42 11.78 1.55
C PHE A 105 13.24 10.98 2.57
N GLU A 106 12.72 10.77 3.77
CA GLU A 106 13.43 10.01 4.79
C GLU A 106 13.52 8.51 4.44
N ILE A 107 12.48 7.94 3.84
CA ILE A 107 12.54 6.59 3.26
C ILE A 107 13.57 6.52 2.14
N PHE A 108 13.57 7.48 1.21
CA PHE A 108 14.54 7.49 0.09
C PHE A 108 15.99 7.53 0.60
N HIS A 109 16.21 8.26 1.70
CA HIS A 109 17.51 8.29 2.38
C HIS A 109 17.89 6.95 2.99
N ARG A 110 17.00 6.35 3.80
CA ARG A 110 17.24 5.08 4.48
C ARG A 110 17.49 3.94 3.50
N GLU A 111 16.75 3.92 2.40
CA GLU A 111 16.87 2.94 1.32
C GLU A 111 18.04 3.21 0.37
N LYS A 112 18.76 4.33 0.55
CA LYS A 112 19.97 4.70 -0.21
C LYS A 112 19.77 4.62 -1.73
N VAL A 113 18.63 5.09 -2.22
CA VAL A 113 18.33 5.06 -3.65
C VAL A 113 19.23 6.01 -4.43
N GLU A 114 19.53 5.68 -5.68
CA GLU A 114 20.31 6.58 -6.55
C GLU A 114 19.43 7.71 -7.09
N TYR A 115 18.20 7.39 -7.52
CA TYR A 115 17.24 8.36 -8.05
C TYR A 115 15.95 8.42 -7.24
N GLY A 116 15.50 9.64 -6.92
CA GLY A 116 14.17 9.92 -6.39
C GLY A 116 13.28 10.55 -7.46
N LEU A 117 12.21 9.86 -7.86
CA LEU A 117 11.19 10.37 -8.77
C LEU A 117 10.07 10.99 -7.93
N VAL A 118 9.94 12.31 -8.00
CA VAL A 118 9.05 13.04 -7.10
C VAL A 118 8.00 13.77 -7.91
N GLU A 119 6.74 13.38 -7.72
CA GLU A 119 5.58 14.09 -8.25
C GLU A 119 5.24 15.28 -7.34
N VAL A 120 5.01 16.44 -7.95
CA VAL A 120 4.44 17.62 -7.29
C VAL A 120 2.99 17.35 -6.90
N GLY A 121 2.61 17.69 -5.66
CA GLY A 121 1.24 17.57 -5.18
C GLY A 121 0.34 18.65 -5.78
N LEU A 122 0.64 19.93 -5.50
CA LEU A 122 -0.14 21.07 -5.96
C LEU A 122 0.76 22.20 -6.49
N GLY A 123 0.46 22.67 -7.71
CA GLY A 123 1.19 23.78 -8.32
C GLY A 123 2.61 23.38 -8.71
N GLY A 124 3.60 23.83 -7.94
CA GLY A 124 5.02 23.58 -8.18
C GLY A 124 5.93 24.53 -7.40
N LYS A 125 5.79 25.83 -7.62
CA LYS A 125 6.65 26.88 -7.00
C LYS A 125 6.72 26.79 -5.47
N LEU A 126 5.57 26.63 -4.81
CA LEU A 126 5.45 26.56 -3.34
C LEU A 126 5.04 25.17 -2.84
N ASP A 127 5.16 24.15 -3.70
CA ASP A 127 4.85 22.78 -3.32
C ASP A 127 5.93 22.23 -2.38
N ALA A 128 5.55 21.42 -1.38
CA ALA A 128 6.47 20.86 -0.39
C ALA A 128 7.67 20.14 -1.04
N THR A 129 7.44 19.47 -2.16
CA THR A 129 8.48 18.75 -2.91
C THR A 129 9.50 19.67 -3.59
N ASN A 130 9.22 20.98 -3.72
CA ASN A 130 10.15 21.94 -4.31
C ASN A 130 11.38 22.26 -3.42
N THR A 131 11.44 21.64 -2.24
CA THR A 131 12.61 21.62 -1.34
C THR A 131 13.72 20.64 -1.76
N LEU A 132 13.52 19.91 -2.87
CA LEU A 132 14.54 19.02 -3.44
C LEU A 132 15.84 19.77 -3.78
N LYS A 133 16.97 19.25 -3.29
CA LYS A 133 18.30 19.86 -3.41
C LYS A 133 19.02 19.50 -4.71
N GLN A 134 19.10 18.20 -5.04
CA GLN A 134 19.88 17.69 -6.17
C GLN A 134 19.00 17.33 -7.37
N LYS A 135 18.31 18.30 -7.95
CA LYS A 135 17.50 18.07 -9.16
C LYS A 135 18.41 17.81 -10.36
N THR A 136 18.27 16.66 -10.99
CA THR A 136 19.01 16.31 -12.21
C THR A 136 18.21 16.64 -13.47
N VAL A 137 16.88 16.51 -13.39
CA VAL A 137 15.92 16.86 -14.45
C VAL A 137 14.64 17.35 -13.78
N THR A 138 14.02 18.38 -14.36
CA THR A 138 12.64 18.76 -14.05
C THR A 138 11.72 18.43 -15.22
N VAL A 139 10.46 18.14 -14.95
CA VAL A 139 9.50 17.75 -15.98
C VAL A 139 8.20 18.53 -15.81
N ILE A 140 7.69 19.11 -16.89
CA ILE A 140 6.36 19.71 -16.97
C ILE A 140 5.50 18.87 -17.92
N SER A 141 4.61 18.06 -17.35
CA SER A 141 3.65 17.27 -18.12
C SER A 141 2.50 18.15 -18.65
N LYS A 142 1.45 17.52 -19.18
CA LYS A 142 0.28 18.22 -19.71
C LYS A 142 -0.30 19.24 -18.73
N ILE A 143 -0.56 20.45 -19.23
CA ILE A 143 -1.21 21.54 -18.51
C ILE A 143 -2.69 21.57 -18.87
N GLY A 144 -3.53 21.72 -17.85
CA GLY A 144 -4.98 21.84 -17.96
C GLY A 144 -5.50 22.73 -16.84
N LEU A 145 -6.78 23.09 -16.93
CA LEU A 145 -7.46 23.80 -15.85
C LEU A 145 -7.75 22.82 -14.72
N ASP A 146 -7.12 23.04 -13.56
CA ASP A 146 -7.42 22.35 -12.31
C ASP A 146 -6.94 23.21 -11.13
N HIS A 147 -7.57 23.05 -9.97
CA HIS A 147 -7.25 23.80 -8.75
C HIS A 147 -7.19 25.33 -8.93
N GLN A 148 -8.13 25.89 -9.70
CA GLN A 148 -8.13 27.30 -10.10
C GLN A 148 -8.12 28.28 -8.91
N SER A 149 -8.75 27.90 -7.80
CA SER A 149 -8.75 28.68 -6.56
C SER A 149 -7.36 28.88 -5.94
N PHE A 150 -6.38 28.04 -6.30
CA PHE A 150 -5.00 28.12 -5.78
C PHE A 150 -3.98 28.54 -6.85
N LEU A 151 -4.19 28.13 -8.11
CA LEU A 151 -3.15 28.22 -9.15
C LEU A 151 -3.39 29.32 -10.19
N GLY A 152 -4.59 29.91 -10.22
CA GLY A 152 -5.01 30.88 -11.23
C GLY A 152 -6.14 30.36 -12.10
N ASN A 153 -6.75 31.27 -12.86
CA ASN A 153 -7.93 30.99 -13.67
C ASN A 153 -7.62 30.71 -15.13
N THR A 154 -6.35 30.82 -15.54
CA THR A 154 -5.92 30.64 -16.93
C THR A 154 -4.81 29.60 -17.05
N LEU A 155 -4.72 28.93 -18.21
CA LEU A 155 -3.64 27.97 -18.48
C LEU A 155 -2.23 28.59 -18.35
N PRO A 156 -1.95 29.81 -18.83
CA PRO A 156 -0.70 30.54 -18.57
C PRO A 156 -0.33 30.68 -17.09
N GLU A 157 -1.27 31.07 -16.23
CA GLU A 157 -1.02 31.25 -14.79
C GLU A 157 -0.66 29.91 -14.13
N ILE A 158 -1.43 28.86 -14.44
CA ILE A 158 -1.21 27.51 -13.95
C ILE A 158 0.15 26.97 -14.43
N ALA A 159 0.52 27.23 -15.69
CA ALA A 159 1.79 26.85 -16.27
C ALA A 159 2.96 27.52 -15.54
N LEU A 160 2.86 28.82 -15.23
CA LEU A 160 3.89 29.56 -14.50
C LEU A 160 4.10 29.00 -13.08
N GLN A 161 3.02 28.67 -12.37
CA GLN A 161 3.12 28.04 -11.04
C GLN A 161 3.86 26.69 -11.10
N LYS A 162 3.57 25.88 -12.13
CA LYS A 162 4.20 24.57 -12.34
C LYS A 162 5.66 24.71 -12.77
N ALA A 163 5.97 25.68 -13.63
CA ALA A 163 7.32 25.97 -14.09
C ALA A 163 8.26 26.40 -12.94
N GLY A 164 7.72 26.87 -11.81
CA GLY A 164 8.50 27.22 -10.62
C GLY A 164 9.30 26.08 -9.95
N ILE A 165 9.20 24.84 -10.46
CA ILE A 165 10.11 23.76 -10.08
C ILE A 165 11.47 23.83 -10.76
N MET A 166 11.60 24.60 -11.86
CA MET A 166 12.84 24.75 -12.62
C MET A 166 13.97 25.27 -11.73
N ARG A 167 15.20 24.92 -12.12
CA ARG A 167 16.44 25.38 -11.46
C ARG A 167 17.44 25.74 -12.55
N ARG A 168 18.28 26.73 -12.26
CA ARG A 168 19.36 27.16 -13.14
C ARG A 168 20.26 25.97 -13.47
N ASP A 169 20.63 25.84 -14.75
CA ASP A 169 21.51 24.80 -15.29
C ASP A 169 20.98 23.36 -15.15
N VAL A 170 19.73 23.18 -14.67
CA VAL A 170 19.07 21.88 -14.61
C VAL A 170 18.11 21.76 -15.80
N PRO A 171 18.25 20.74 -16.67
CA PRO A 171 17.38 20.58 -17.83
C PRO A 171 15.91 20.40 -17.42
N CYS A 172 15.02 20.99 -18.20
CA CYS A 172 13.59 20.85 -18.05
C CYS A 172 12.98 20.22 -19.30
N VAL A 173 12.26 19.11 -19.12
CA VAL A 173 11.50 18.44 -20.17
C VAL A 173 10.05 18.87 -20.11
N VAL A 174 9.49 19.26 -21.25
CA VAL A 174 8.11 19.72 -21.37
C VAL A 174 7.38 18.86 -22.37
N ASP A 175 6.15 18.46 -22.04
CA ASP A 175 5.22 17.86 -23.01
C ASP A 175 4.96 18.86 -24.14
N GLY A 176 5.53 18.58 -25.31
CA GLY A 176 5.45 19.43 -26.50
C GLY A 176 4.04 19.54 -27.09
N SER A 177 3.08 18.72 -26.65
CA SER A 177 1.68 18.77 -27.09
C SER A 177 0.86 19.84 -26.38
N ASN A 178 1.43 20.58 -25.42
CA ASN A 178 0.75 21.68 -24.75
C ASN A 178 0.38 22.81 -25.73
N GLN A 179 -0.64 23.60 -25.37
CA GLN A 179 -1.05 24.75 -26.18
C GLN A 179 0.07 25.78 -26.31
N GLN A 180 0.13 26.49 -27.43
CA GLN A 180 1.20 27.47 -27.69
C GLN A 180 1.32 28.54 -26.60
N SER A 181 0.21 29.01 -26.05
CA SER A 181 0.19 29.99 -24.95
C SER A 181 0.86 29.46 -23.66
N VAL A 182 0.73 28.16 -23.39
CA VAL A 182 1.41 27.49 -22.27
C VAL A 182 2.90 27.35 -22.57
N LEU A 183 3.25 26.90 -23.78
CA LEU A 183 4.65 26.72 -24.19
C LEU A 183 5.43 28.03 -24.11
N MET A 184 4.87 29.14 -24.61
CA MET A 184 5.50 30.47 -24.56
C MET A 184 5.83 30.93 -23.13
N VAL A 185 4.92 30.71 -22.17
CA VAL A 185 5.12 31.09 -20.76
C VAL A 185 6.21 30.25 -20.12
N ILE A 186 6.22 28.94 -20.41
CA ILE A 186 7.24 28.03 -19.92
C ILE A 186 8.62 28.38 -20.50
N GLU A 187 8.69 28.69 -21.79
CA GLU A 187 9.92 29.15 -22.47
C GLU A 187 10.48 30.42 -21.86
N GLN A 188 9.64 31.44 -21.67
CA GLN A 188 10.06 32.69 -21.04
C GLN A 188 10.58 32.44 -19.62
N HIS A 189 9.86 31.65 -18.81
CA HIS A 189 10.29 31.34 -17.45
C HIS A 189 11.60 30.53 -17.40
N ALA A 190 11.80 29.60 -18.35
CA ALA A 190 13.02 28.82 -18.47
C ALA A 190 14.22 29.73 -18.80
N GLN A 191 14.05 30.72 -19.69
CA GLN A 191 15.07 31.72 -20.00
C GLN A 191 15.43 32.58 -18.77
N GLU A 192 14.42 33.07 -18.05
CA GLU A 192 14.61 33.87 -16.82
C GLU A 192 15.34 33.06 -15.73
N THR A 193 15.01 31.78 -15.60
CA THR A 193 15.62 30.86 -14.61
C THR A 193 17.01 30.38 -15.03
N GLY A 194 17.31 30.38 -16.33
CA GLY A 194 18.50 29.76 -16.92
C GLY A 194 18.42 28.23 -16.94
N ALA A 195 17.24 27.66 -17.16
CA ALA A 195 17.02 26.22 -17.27
C ALA A 195 17.03 25.78 -18.75
N PRO A 196 17.89 24.83 -19.17
CA PRO A 196 17.86 24.28 -20.53
C PRO A 196 16.53 23.58 -20.83
N LEU A 197 15.78 24.05 -21.84
CA LEU A 197 14.45 23.54 -22.14
C LEU A 197 14.47 22.52 -23.28
N HIS A 198 13.74 21.41 -23.11
CA HIS A 198 13.60 20.34 -24.10
C HIS A 198 12.14 19.94 -24.25
N PHE A 199 11.65 19.85 -25.49
CA PHE A 199 10.29 19.38 -25.77
C PHE A 199 10.29 17.91 -26.20
N SER A 200 9.35 17.13 -25.67
CA SER A 200 9.18 15.73 -26.06
C SER A 200 8.59 15.60 -27.47
N ASP A 201 9.19 14.75 -28.31
CA ASP A 201 8.65 14.39 -29.62
C ASP A 201 7.71 13.18 -29.50
N THR A 202 6.41 13.43 -29.59
CA THR A 202 5.38 12.38 -29.52
C THR A 202 5.32 11.55 -30.79
N THR A 203 5.65 12.14 -31.96
CA THR A 203 5.53 11.49 -33.26
C THR A 203 6.55 10.37 -33.38
N ALA A 204 7.81 10.65 -33.04
CA ALA A 204 8.88 9.65 -33.08
C ALA A 204 8.57 8.44 -32.18
N VAL A 205 8.02 8.70 -30.98
CA VAL A 205 7.64 7.63 -30.04
C VAL A 205 6.43 6.85 -30.54
N ALA A 206 5.44 7.50 -31.14
CA ALA A 206 4.29 6.82 -31.74
C ALA A 206 4.72 5.88 -32.88
N GLU A 207 5.66 6.31 -33.72
CA GLU A 207 6.21 5.52 -34.81
C GLU A 207 7.01 4.31 -34.30
N GLU A 208 7.86 4.49 -33.27
CA GLU A 208 8.62 3.40 -32.65
C GLU A 208 7.69 2.36 -31.99
N LEU A 209 6.64 2.83 -31.28
CA LEU A 209 5.62 1.95 -30.69
C LEU A 209 4.86 1.17 -31.75
N ALA A 210 4.42 1.84 -32.83
CA ALA A 210 3.74 1.19 -33.95
C ALA A 210 4.61 0.12 -34.61
N GLY A 211 5.91 0.40 -34.81
CA GLY A 211 6.88 -0.57 -35.32
C GLY A 211 7.09 -1.78 -34.40
N SER A 212 6.86 -1.63 -33.09
CA SER A 212 6.92 -2.71 -32.10
C SER A 212 5.62 -3.51 -31.94
N GLY A 213 4.55 -3.13 -32.65
CA GLY A 213 3.23 -3.75 -32.56
C GLY A 213 2.42 -3.35 -31.32
N GLU A 214 2.85 -2.29 -30.62
CA GLU A 214 2.23 -1.85 -29.38
C GLU A 214 1.20 -0.75 -29.61
N SER A 215 0.08 -0.81 -28.90
CA SER A 215 -0.98 0.19 -28.96
C SER A 215 -1.11 0.89 -27.61
N TYR A 216 -0.87 2.20 -27.61
CA TYR A 216 -1.03 3.07 -26.46
C TYR A 216 -2.01 4.19 -26.79
N GLU A 217 -2.77 4.64 -25.79
CA GLU A 217 -3.61 5.81 -25.95
C GLU A 217 -2.77 7.07 -26.17
N PRO A 218 -3.25 8.06 -26.96
CA PRO A 218 -2.46 9.24 -27.34
C PRO A 218 -1.82 9.97 -26.15
N HIS A 219 -2.54 10.11 -25.05
CA HIS A 219 -2.03 10.74 -23.83
C HIS A 219 -0.94 9.91 -23.14
N GLN A 220 -0.96 8.57 -23.25
CA GLN A 220 0.12 7.72 -22.73
C GLN A 220 1.35 7.77 -23.62
N ILE A 221 1.20 7.93 -24.95
CA ILE A 221 2.32 8.17 -25.86
C ILE A 221 3.02 9.50 -25.48
N GLN A 222 2.25 10.56 -25.23
CA GLN A 222 2.78 11.85 -24.76
C GLN A 222 3.53 11.72 -23.43
N ASN A 223 2.93 11.04 -22.45
CA ASN A 223 3.58 10.75 -21.16
C ASN A 223 4.86 9.94 -21.34
N LEU A 224 4.84 8.92 -22.21
CA LEU A 224 5.99 8.06 -22.45
C LEU A 224 7.11 8.79 -23.17
N ALA A 225 6.81 9.64 -24.15
CA ALA A 225 7.78 10.48 -24.83
C ALA A 225 8.46 11.46 -23.87
N THR A 226 7.67 12.07 -22.99
CA THR A 226 8.15 12.96 -21.92
C THR A 226 9.06 12.18 -20.95
N ALA A 227 8.62 10.99 -20.51
CA ALA A 227 9.37 10.12 -19.62
C ALA A 227 10.70 9.66 -20.23
N HIS A 228 10.69 9.21 -21.49
CA HIS A 228 11.88 8.72 -22.18
C HIS A 228 12.92 9.82 -22.39
N LEU A 229 12.49 11.03 -22.76
CA LEU A 229 13.38 12.18 -22.85
C LEU A 229 13.96 12.58 -21.48
N ALA A 230 13.14 12.61 -20.43
CA ALA A 230 13.60 12.89 -19.07
C ALA A 230 14.59 11.84 -18.57
N PHE A 231 14.34 10.56 -18.83
CA PHE A 231 15.24 9.46 -18.50
C PHE A 231 16.62 9.63 -19.18
N ARG A 232 16.64 9.94 -20.49
CA ARG A 232 17.90 10.16 -21.22
C ARG A 232 18.73 11.32 -20.65
N LEU A 233 18.08 12.42 -20.29
CA LEU A 233 18.77 13.58 -19.71
C LEU A 233 19.22 13.34 -18.26
N ALA A 234 18.46 12.54 -17.50
CA ALA A 234 18.79 12.23 -16.11
C ALA A 234 19.93 11.23 -15.96
N CYS A 235 20.07 10.31 -16.92
CA CYS A 235 20.98 9.17 -16.85
C CYS A 235 21.92 9.11 -18.07
N PRO A 236 22.83 10.08 -18.23
CA PRO A 236 23.80 10.04 -19.32
C PRO A 236 24.65 8.77 -19.25
N GLY A 237 24.87 8.11 -20.39
CA GLY A 237 25.56 6.82 -20.49
C GLY A 237 24.66 5.59 -20.33
N HIS A 238 23.38 5.76 -20.01
CA HIS A 238 22.39 4.67 -19.94
C HIS A 238 21.31 4.80 -21.04
N GLU A 239 21.58 5.61 -22.06
CA GLU A 239 20.65 5.84 -23.16
C GLU A 239 20.31 4.52 -23.86
N ALA A 240 19.03 4.32 -24.14
CA ALA A 240 18.57 3.19 -24.91
C ALA A 240 17.39 3.63 -25.80
N PRO A 241 17.26 3.03 -27.00
CA PRO A 241 16.03 3.08 -27.76
C PRO A 241 14.85 2.66 -26.89
N LEU A 242 13.67 3.26 -27.11
CA LEU A 242 12.50 2.96 -26.31
C LEU A 242 12.13 1.48 -26.41
N SER A 243 12.27 0.90 -27.60
CA SER A 243 12.10 -0.53 -27.91
C SER A 243 12.83 -1.47 -26.94
N ASN A 244 14.03 -1.10 -26.47
CA ASN A 244 14.77 -1.90 -25.48
C ASN A 244 14.21 -1.81 -24.07
N LEU A 245 13.47 -0.74 -23.76
CA LEU A 245 12.86 -0.47 -22.46
C LEU A 245 11.40 -0.93 -22.40
N LEU A 246 10.76 -1.12 -23.56
CA LEU A 246 9.35 -1.55 -23.66
C LEU A 246 9.01 -2.79 -22.84
N PRO A 247 9.83 -3.86 -22.77
CA PRO A 247 9.50 -5.02 -21.94
C PRO A 247 9.27 -4.67 -20.46
N ALA A 248 10.09 -3.79 -19.89
CA ALA A 248 9.92 -3.33 -18.51
C ALA A 248 8.71 -2.41 -18.36
N ILE A 249 8.47 -1.53 -19.33
CA ILE A 249 7.30 -0.64 -19.35
C ILE A 249 6.00 -1.44 -19.43
N LYS A 250 5.94 -2.53 -20.19
CA LYS A 250 4.75 -3.40 -20.30
C LYS A 250 4.42 -4.13 -19.00
N GLN A 251 5.43 -4.45 -18.19
CA GLN A 251 5.24 -5.10 -16.90
C GLN A 251 4.79 -4.12 -15.81
N LEU A 252 4.86 -2.82 -16.06
CA LEU A 252 4.43 -1.79 -15.12
C LEU A 252 2.93 -1.92 -14.86
N LYS A 253 2.58 -2.12 -13.59
CA LYS A 253 1.21 -1.98 -13.12
C LYS A 253 1.03 -0.58 -12.55
N TRP A 254 0.16 0.21 -13.18
CA TRP A 254 -0.16 1.56 -12.73
C TRP A 254 -1.65 1.65 -12.40
N PRO A 255 -2.05 1.46 -11.13
CA PRO A 255 -3.45 1.30 -10.78
C PRO A 255 -4.26 2.58 -11.03
N GLY A 256 -5.54 2.40 -11.39
CA GLY A 256 -6.47 3.52 -11.62
C GLY A 256 -6.19 4.36 -12.87
N ARG A 257 -5.47 3.85 -13.87
CA ARG A 257 -5.30 4.49 -15.20
C ARG A 257 -5.66 3.50 -16.31
N LEU A 258 -6.88 3.62 -16.85
CA LEU A 258 -7.48 2.70 -17.82
C LEU A 258 -7.26 1.21 -17.45
N GLN A 259 -7.35 0.93 -16.15
CA GLN A 259 -7.03 -0.37 -15.60
C GLN A 259 -8.22 -1.32 -15.79
N LYS A 260 -7.98 -2.51 -16.33
CA LYS A 260 -8.99 -3.58 -16.33
C LYS A 260 -8.93 -4.31 -15.00
N ILE A 261 -10.08 -4.44 -14.34
CA ILE A 261 -10.24 -5.14 -13.07
C ILE A 261 -11.31 -6.22 -13.17
N ASN A 262 -11.15 -7.29 -12.38
CA ASN A 262 -12.10 -8.38 -12.31
C ASN A 262 -12.96 -8.26 -11.03
N LEU A 263 -14.29 -8.25 -11.20
CA LEU A 263 -15.24 -8.14 -10.09
C LEU A 263 -15.95 -9.45 -9.74
N LYS A 264 -15.47 -10.60 -10.21
CA LYS A 264 -16.10 -11.92 -9.99
C LYS A 264 -16.33 -12.23 -8.52
N ASN A 265 -15.34 -11.93 -7.67
CA ASN A 265 -15.41 -12.21 -6.23
C ASN A 265 -16.16 -11.14 -5.44
N ILE A 266 -16.49 -10.00 -6.04
CA ILE A 266 -17.15 -8.86 -5.38
C ILE A 266 -18.63 -8.80 -5.77
N ALA A 267 -18.90 -8.91 -7.07
CA ALA A 267 -20.21 -8.67 -7.70
C ALA A 267 -20.66 -9.83 -8.61
N GLY A 268 -19.95 -10.97 -8.65
CA GLY A 268 -20.30 -12.13 -9.49
C GLY A 268 -20.11 -11.93 -11.00
N ARG A 269 -19.66 -10.75 -11.43
CA ARG A 269 -19.48 -10.37 -12.84
C ARG A 269 -18.33 -11.13 -13.49
N GLN A 270 -18.57 -11.74 -14.66
CA GLN A 270 -17.54 -12.48 -15.39
C GLN A 270 -16.69 -11.57 -16.29
N GLN A 271 -17.29 -10.53 -16.86
CA GLN A 271 -16.63 -9.57 -17.75
C GLN A 271 -15.80 -8.57 -16.93
N GLU A 272 -14.65 -8.18 -17.48
CA GLU A 272 -13.80 -7.15 -16.88
C GLU A 272 -14.52 -5.80 -16.80
N VAL A 273 -14.06 -4.97 -15.88
CA VAL A 273 -14.52 -3.61 -15.63
C VAL A 273 -13.36 -2.66 -15.86
N LEU A 274 -13.61 -1.51 -16.50
CA LEU A 274 -12.61 -0.47 -16.67
C LEU A 274 -12.62 0.45 -15.45
N LEU A 275 -11.46 0.68 -14.84
CA LEU A 275 -11.25 1.60 -13.73
C LEU A 275 -10.32 2.73 -14.17
N ASP A 276 -10.77 3.97 -14.03
CA ASP A 276 -9.97 5.15 -14.36
C ASP A 276 -10.19 6.31 -13.38
N GLY A 277 -9.12 7.05 -13.11
CA GLY A 277 -9.11 8.19 -12.20
C GLY A 277 -9.57 9.52 -12.77
N ALA A 278 -10.20 9.57 -13.94
CA ALA A 278 -10.64 10.82 -14.56
C ALA A 278 -11.54 11.63 -13.62
N HIS A 279 -11.15 12.88 -13.36
CA HIS A 279 -11.77 13.76 -12.35
C HIS A 279 -11.67 15.26 -12.70
N ASN A 280 -11.27 15.57 -13.93
CA ASN A 280 -11.26 16.91 -14.52
C ASN A 280 -11.58 16.79 -16.02
N THR A 281 -11.90 17.91 -16.68
CA THR A 281 -12.33 17.93 -18.08
C THR A 281 -11.35 17.21 -19.01
N GLN A 282 -10.04 17.48 -18.90
CA GLN A 282 -9.02 16.89 -19.78
C GLN A 282 -8.89 15.36 -19.58
N SER A 283 -8.95 14.87 -18.34
CA SER A 283 -8.92 13.43 -18.08
C SER A 283 -10.24 12.75 -18.50
N ALA A 284 -11.37 13.45 -18.38
CA ALA A 284 -12.66 12.99 -18.88
C ALA A 284 -12.69 12.88 -20.41
N GLU A 285 -12.11 13.82 -21.15
CA GLU A 285 -11.95 13.74 -22.61
C GLU A 285 -11.12 12.51 -23.02
N ALA A 286 -10.01 12.25 -22.31
CA ALA A 286 -9.17 11.09 -22.57
C ALA A 286 -9.93 9.77 -22.34
N LEU A 287 -10.66 9.68 -21.22
CA LEU A 287 -11.50 8.52 -20.91
C LEU A 287 -12.65 8.35 -21.91
N ALA A 288 -13.36 9.43 -22.25
CA ALA A 288 -14.44 9.43 -23.24
C ALA A 288 -13.93 8.93 -24.60
N GLY A 289 -12.75 9.39 -25.03
CA GLY A 289 -12.11 8.92 -26.25
C GLY A 289 -11.82 7.42 -26.24
N TYR A 290 -11.28 6.90 -25.13
CA TYR A 290 -11.05 5.46 -24.94
C TYR A 290 -12.36 4.68 -25.00
N VAL A 291 -13.35 5.09 -24.22
CA VAL A 291 -14.67 4.45 -24.15
C VAL A 291 -15.35 4.44 -25.51
N GLN A 292 -15.26 5.54 -26.26
CA GLN A 292 -15.81 5.65 -27.62
C GLN A 292 -15.16 4.67 -28.59
N ARG A 293 -13.82 4.58 -28.59
CA ARG A 293 -13.07 3.71 -29.52
C ARG A 293 -13.23 2.23 -29.21
N HIS A 294 -13.22 1.86 -27.93
CA HIS A 294 -13.03 0.47 -27.52
C HIS A 294 -14.26 -0.20 -26.92
N LEU A 295 -15.18 0.56 -26.31
CA LEU A 295 -16.34 0.00 -25.63
C LEU A 295 -17.65 0.30 -26.37
N ARG A 296 -17.88 1.55 -26.77
CA ARG A 296 -19.09 1.96 -27.50
C ARG A 296 -19.10 1.49 -28.96
N SER A 297 -17.94 1.30 -29.58
CA SER A 297 -17.83 0.78 -30.95
C SER A 297 -18.45 -0.61 -31.13
N LEU A 298 -18.69 -1.33 -30.02
CA LEU A 298 -19.40 -2.61 -29.96
C LEU A 298 -20.95 -2.45 -29.99
N GLY A 299 -21.47 -1.23 -30.03
CA GLY A 299 -22.91 -0.94 -30.09
C GLY A 299 -23.65 -1.07 -28.75
N HIS A 300 -22.92 -1.11 -27.63
CA HIS A 300 -23.49 -1.26 -26.30
C HIS A 300 -23.50 0.06 -25.52
N PRO A 301 -24.57 0.35 -24.75
CA PRO A 301 -24.54 1.42 -23.76
C PRO A 301 -23.54 1.10 -22.65
N ILE A 302 -23.04 2.13 -21.98
CA ILE A 302 -22.08 2.00 -20.89
C ILE A 302 -22.82 2.10 -19.56
N THR A 303 -22.45 1.23 -18.61
CA THR A 303 -22.82 1.41 -17.20
C THR A 303 -21.69 2.07 -16.45
N TRP A 304 -21.94 3.23 -15.88
CA TRP A 304 -20.97 4.02 -15.15
C TRP A 304 -21.14 3.84 -13.64
N VAL A 305 -20.06 3.59 -12.92
CA VAL A 305 -19.98 3.74 -11.47
C VAL A 305 -19.23 5.03 -11.19
N LEU A 306 -19.92 6.00 -10.60
CA LEU A 306 -19.41 7.35 -10.42
C LEU A 306 -19.32 7.74 -8.96
N ALA A 307 -18.16 8.23 -8.56
CA ALA A 307 -17.96 8.98 -7.32
C ALA A 307 -17.08 10.18 -7.64
N ALA A 308 -17.31 11.32 -7.00
CA ALA A 308 -16.58 12.56 -7.29
C ALA A 308 -16.21 13.28 -6.00
N THR A 309 -15.13 14.06 -6.04
CA THR A 309 -14.80 14.97 -4.94
C THR A 309 -15.70 16.21 -5.02
N GLU A 310 -16.18 16.67 -3.87
CA GLU A 310 -16.98 17.88 -3.75
C GLU A 310 -16.22 19.10 -4.32
N GLY A 311 -16.93 19.97 -5.05
CA GLY A 311 -16.36 21.19 -5.64
C GLY A 311 -15.69 21.00 -7.01
N LYS A 312 -15.70 19.80 -7.60
CA LYS A 312 -15.27 19.58 -8.99
C LYS A 312 -16.39 19.94 -9.98
N ASP A 313 -16.02 20.33 -11.20
CA ASP A 313 -16.94 20.62 -12.30
C ASP A 313 -17.52 19.31 -12.88
N MET A 314 -18.46 18.73 -12.14
CA MET A 314 -19.10 17.48 -12.53
C MET A 314 -20.05 17.65 -13.71
N ASP A 315 -20.58 18.85 -13.95
CA ASP A 315 -21.39 19.09 -15.14
C ASP A 315 -20.56 18.96 -16.42
N GLY A 316 -19.41 19.64 -16.48
CA GLY A 316 -18.47 19.53 -17.59
C GLY A 316 -17.90 18.12 -17.77
N ILE A 317 -17.57 17.43 -16.68
CA ILE A 317 -17.08 16.04 -16.73
C ILE A 317 -18.16 15.08 -17.26
N LEU A 318 -19.37 15.13 -16.71
CA LEU A 318 -20.43 14.19 -17.10
C LEU A 318 -20.94 14.44 -18.51
N GLY A 319 -20.98 15.70 -18.97
CA GLY A 319 -21.34 16.05 -20.34
C GLY A 319 -20.37 15.50 -21.40
N LEU A 320 -19.12 15.17 -21.01
CA LEU A 320 -18.15 14.50 -21.89
C LEU A 320 -18.28 12.98 -21.87
N LEU A 321 -18.61 12.40 -20.71
CA LEU A 321 -18.58 10.95 -20.51
C LEU A 321 -19.90 10.27 -20.93
N LEU A 322 -21.04 10.86 -20.57
CA LEU A 322 -22.36 10.25 -20.67
C LEU A 322 -22.98 10.45 -22.06
N GLN A 323 -23.73 9.44 -22.52
CA GLN A 323 -24.57 9.54 -23.71
C GLN A 323 -25.97 8.97 -23.43
N PRO A 324 -27.00 9.35 -24.22
CA PRO A 324 -28.32 8.75 -24.12
C PRO A 324 -28.26 7.21 -24.21
N GLY A 325 -28.95 6.55 -23.28
CA GLY A 325 -28.99 5.09 -23.18
C GLY A 325 -27.97 4.48 -22.22
N ASP A 326 -27.00 5.26 -21.74
CA ASP A 326 -26.13 4.83 -20.64
C ASP A 326 -26.92 4.62 -19.34
N GLN A 327 -26.26 3.93 -18.40
CA GLN A 327 -26.74 3.67 -17.05
C GLN A 327 -25.76 4.27 -16.05
N VAL A 328 -26.25 4.78 -14.92
CA VAL A 328 -25.37 5.40 -13.90
C VAL A 328 -25.70 4.89 -12.50
N VAL A 329 -24.66 4.41 -11.83
CA VAL A 329 -24.67 4.11 -10.40
C VAL A 329 -23.75 5.11 -9.71
N ALA A 330 -24.30 5.91 -8.79
CA ALA A 330 -23.51 6.89 -8.04
C ALA A 330 -23.30 6.45 -6.59
N VAL A 331 -22.11 6.69 -6.06
CA VAL A 331 -21.70 6.29 -4.70
C VAL A 331 -20.76 7.33 -4.09
N ARG A 332 -20.72 7.41 -2.76
CA ARG A 332 -19.70 8.16 -2.01
C ARG A 332 -18.48 7.27 -1.78
N PHE A 333 -17.28 7.82 -2.01
CA PHE A 333 -16.06 7.20 -1.50
C PHE A 333 -15.90 7.52 0.00
N GLU A 334 -15.16 6.65 0.71
CA GLU A 334 -14.92 6.78 2.16
C GLU A 334 -14.00 7.96 2.50
N PRO A 335 -14.00 8.46 3.75
CA PRO A 335 -13.03 9.46 4.18
C PRO A 335 -11.59 9.04 3.85
N VAL A 336 -10.84 9.96 3.22
CA VAL A 336 -9.49 9.67 2.74
C VAL A 336 -8.49 9.86 3.88
N ASP A 337 -7.64 8.85 4.10
CA ASP A 337 -6.69 8.83 5.23
C ASP A 337 -5.70 10.00 5.17
N GLY A 338 -5.62 10.75 6.27
CA GLY A 338 -4.92 12.02 6.41
C GLY A 338 -5.30 13.10 5.38
N MET A 339 -6.54 13.06 4.85
CA MET A 339 -7.10 14.14 4.02
C MET A 339 -8.56 14.45 4.39
N PRO A 340 -8.87 14.84 5.64
CA PRO A 340 -10.25 15.06 6.10
C PRO A 340 -11.01 16.19 5.37
N TRP A 341 -10.30 17.05 4.63
CA TRP A 341 -10.92 18.10 3.80
C TRP A 341 -11.40 17.59 2.44
N VAL A 342 -10.98 16.40 2.01
CA VAL A 342 -11.46 15.76 0.77
C VAL A 342 -12.79 15.07 1.08
N LYS A 343 -13.87 15.64 0.55
CA LYS A 343 -15.23 15.13 0.75
C LYS A 343 -15.79 14.56 -0.55
N ALA A 344 -16.54 13.47 -0.43
CA ALA A 344 -17.29 12.93 -1.56
C ALA A 344 -18.51 13.82 -1.87
N ALA A 345 -18.75 14.09 -3.15
CA ALA A 345 -19.95 14.73 -3.65
C ALA A 345 -21.19 13.87 -3.33
N ASN A 346 -22.36 14.51 -3.30
CA ASN A 346 -23.61 13.80 -3.06
C ASN A 346 -23.97 12.94 -4.28
N PRO A 347 -24.19 11.62 -4.13
CA PRO A 347 -24.58 10.77 -5.24
C PRO A 347 -25.83 11.27 -5.98
N ASN A 348 -26.80 11.82 -5.25
CA ASN A 348 -28.05 12.31 -5.86
C ASN A 348 -27.83 13.55 -6.76
N GLU A 349 -26.82 14.36 -6.47
CA GLU A 349 -26.43 15.48 -7.34
C GLU A 349 -25.82 14.94 -8.64
N LEU A 350 -24.94 13.94 -8.55
CA LEU A 350 -24.36 13.26 -9.71
C LEU A 350 -25.44 12.61 -10.59
N LEU A 351 -26.43 11.96 -9.99
CA LEU A 351 -27.54 11.35 -10.73
C LEU A 351 -28.44 12.41 -11.38
N SER A 352 -28.65 13.55 -10.74
CA SER A 352 -29.44 14.65 -11.31
C SER A 352 -28.75 15.23 -12.55
N LEU A 353 -27.42 15.44 -12.48
CA LEU A 353 -26.62 15.84 -13.63
C LEU A 353 -26.62 14.77 -14.72
N ALA A 354 -26.52 13.48 -14.36
CA ALA A 354 -26.60 12.39 -15.34
C ALA A 354 -27.93 12.41 -16.12
N ILE A 355 -29.05 12.65 -15.44
CA ILE A 355 -30.37 12.79 -16.07
C ILE A 355 -30.40 14.01 -17.00
N GLN A 356 -29.82 15.14 -16.57
CA GLN A 356 -29.70 16.35 -17.40
C GLN A 356 -28.91 16.09 -18.70
N HIS A 357 -27.88 15.23 -18.64
CA HIS A 357 -27.09 14.80 -19.80
C HIS A 357 -27.70 13.63 -20.59
N GLY A 358 -28.98 13.32 -20.37
CA GLY A 358 -29.75 12.41 -21.21
C GLY A 358 -29.83 10.95 -20.74
N VAL A 359 -29.36 10.64 -19.53
CA VAL A 359 -29.58 9.33 -18.90
C VAL A 359 -31.03 9.20 -18.45
N ASN A 360 -31.69 8.07 -18.77
CA ASN A 360 -33.07 7.84 -18.36
C ASN A 360 -33.19 7.76 -16.84
N ARG A 361 -34.25 8.37 -16.27
CA ARG A 361 -34.50 8.35 -14.82
C ARG A 361 -34.67 6.94 -14.23
N SER A 362 -35.11 5.97 -15.02
CA SER A 362 -35.19 4.56 -14.63
C SER A 362 -33.84 3.82 -14.69
N ALA A 363 -32.80 4.47 -15.20
CA ALA A 363 -31.48 3.92 -15.48
C ALA A 363 -30.39 4.52 -14.55
N VAL A 364 -30.82 5.19 -13.48
CA VAL A 364 -29.94 5.71 -12.42
C VAL A 364 -30.18 5.00 -11.09
N TYR A 365 -29.12 4.84 -10.29
CA TYR A 365 -29.19 4.26 -8.95
C TYR A 365 -28.22 4.93 -8.00
N SER A 366 -28.66 5.23 -6.78
CA SER A 366 -27.80 5.75 -5.71
C SER A 366 -27.49 4.63 -4.74
N ALA A 367 -26.20 4.31 -4.58
CA ALA A 367 -25.73 3.32 -3.61
C ALA A 367 -25.36 3.95 -2.25
N GLY A 368 -25.64 5.25 -2.06
CA GLY A 368 -25.24 5.97 -0.85
C GLY A 368 -23.73 5.90 -0.62
N GLU A 369 -23.32 5.25 0.46
CA GLU A 369 -21.92 5.05 0.87
C GLU A 369 -21.43 3.62 0.62
N ASN A 370 -22.26 2.74 0.06
CA ASN A 370 -21.95 1.33 -0.10
C ASN A 370 -21.33 1.02 -1.47
N VAL A 371 -20.00 1.02 -1.54
CA VAL A 371 -19.26 0.69 -2.79
C VAL A 371 -19.59 -0.71 -3.30
N LYS A 372 -19.76 -1.70 -2.42
CA LYS A 372 -20.11 -3.06 -2.83
C LYS A 372 -21.51 -3.14 -3.47
N ASP A 373 -22.47 -2.41 -2.92
CA ASP A 373 -23.80 -2.25 -3.52
C ASP A 373 -23.70 -1.57 -4.88
N ALA A 374 -22.89 -0.50 -4.99
CA ALA A 374 -22.66 0.18 -6.26
C ALA A 374 -22.12 -0.77 -7.35
N LEU A 375 -21.11 -1.57 -7.03
CA LEU A 375 -20.48 -2.51 -7.94
C LEU A 375 -21.39 -3.68 -8.31
N THR A 376 -22.13 -4.21 -7.33
CA THR A 376 -23.15 -5.26 -7.56
C THR A 376 -24.23 -4.73 -8.48
N LYS A 377 -24.79 -3.55 -8.17
CA LYS A 377 -25.88 -2.97 -8.94
C LYS A 377 -25.48 -2.61 -10.36
N ALA A 378 -24.30 -2.03 -10.55
CA ALA A 378 -23.77 -1.75 -11.87
C ALA A 378 -23.58 -3.03 -12.70
N SER A 379 -23.11 -4.11 -12.05
CA SER A 379 -22.96 -5.41 -12.72
C SER A 379 -24.30 -6.01 -13.15
N GLU A 380 -25.33 -5.91 -12.31
CA GLU A 380 -26.70 -6.33 -12.64
C GLU A 380 -27.29 -5.53 -13.81
N MET A 381 -27.17 -4.19 -13.75
CA MET A 381 -27.72 -3.28 -14.76
C MET A 381 -27.07 -3.49 -16.13
N ALA A 382 -25.75 -3.69 -16.14
CA ALA A 382 -24.98 -3.90 -17.35
C ALA A 382 -25.22 -5.28 -17.98
N GLY A 383 -25.45 -6.31 -17.16
CA GLY A 383 -25.36 -7.69 -17.60
C GLY A 383 -23.97 -7.96 -18.19
N GLU A 384 -23.90 -8.45 -19.44
CA GLU A 384 -22.61 -8.68 -20.13
C GLU A 384 -21.99 -7.42 -20.75
N LYS A 385 -22.71 -6.28 -20.75
CA LYS A 385 -22.26 -5.03 -21.37
C LYS A 385 -21.16 -4.35 -20.54
N PRO A 386 -20.40 -3.40 -21.11
CA PRO A 386 -19.27 -2.77 -20.41
C PRO A 386 -19.68 -1.97 -19.16
N VAL A 387 -18.84 -2.05 -18.12
CA VAL A 387 -18.90 -1.22 -16.91
C VAL A 387 -17.63 -0.38 -16.82
N VAL A 388 -17.79 0.90 -16.47
CA VAL A 388 -16.68 1.85 -16.28
C VAL A 388 -16.81 2.51 -14.91
N ILE A 389 -15.74 2.49 -14.11
CA ILE A 389 -15.63 3.14 -12.80
C ILE A 389 -14.79 4.41 -12.96
N ALA A 390 -15.33 5.57 -12.60
CA ALA A 390 -14.66 6.86 -12.81
C ALA A 390 -15.13 7.96 -11.84
N GLY A 391 -14.57 9.16 -12.00
CA GLY A 391 -14.98 10.41 -11.33
C GLY A 391 -14.07 10.81 -10.16
N SER A 392 -13.36 9.85 -9.55
CA SER A 392 -12.45 10.12 -8.45
C SER A 392 -11.41 9.02 -8.32
N LEU A 393 -10.17 9.44 -8.08
CA LEU A 393 -9.08 8.53 -7.69
C LEU A 393 -9.27 7.90 -6.31
N TYR A 394 -10.22 8.41 -5.52
CA TYR A 394 -10.52 7.91 -4.19
C TYR A 394 -11.57 6.80 -4.15
N LEU A 395 -12.21 6.50 -5.29
CA LEU A 395 -13.19 5.43 -5.37
C LEU A 395 -12.62 4.02 -5.11
N PRO A 396 -11.34 3.72 -5.45
CA PRO A 396 -10.66 2.50 -5.04
C PRO A 396 -10.28 2.44 -3.56
N HIS A 397 -10.43 3.53 -2.76
CA HIS A 397 -10.37 3.49 -1.30
C HIS A 397 -11.58 2.76 -0.74
N THR A 398 -11.77 1.52 -1.13
CA THR A 398 -12.18 0.51 -0.18
C THR A 398 -10.89 0.12 0.50
N GLN A 399 -10.79 0.29 1.82
CA GLN A 399 -9.75 -0.44 2.55
C GLN A 399 -9.73 -1.88 1.99
N SER A 400 -8.56 -2.42 1.63
CA SER A 400 -8.38 -3.89 1.56
C SER A 400 -9.15 -4.44 2.75
N PRO A 401 -10.08 -5.40 2.61
CA PRO A 401 -11.27 -5.54 3.47
C PRO A 401 -10.97 -5.74 4.97
N THR A 402 -10.42 -4.74 5.65
CA THR A 402 -10.17 -4.67 7.08
C THR A 402 -11.43 -4.29 7.82
N THR A 403 -12.45 -3.83 7.11
CA THR A 403 -13.81 -3.76 7.63
C THR A 403 -14.79 -4.36 6.63
N THR A 404 -14.63 -5.68 6.40
CA THR A 404 -15.88 -6.45 6.42
C THR A 404 -16.45 -6.15 7.79
N ILE A 405 -17.56 -5.40 7.86
CA ILE A 405 -18.41 -5.43 9.04
C ILE A 405 -18.74 -6.90 9.18
N MET A 406 -17.96 -7.57 10.03
CA MET A 406 -18.23 -8.93 10.39
C MET A 406 -19.60 -8.83 11.02
N THR A 407 -20.58 -9.46 10.39
CA THR A 407 -21.91 -9.61 10.99
C THR A 407 -21.84 -10.32 12.34
N THR A 408 -20.67 -10.90 12.66
CA THR A 408 -20.31 -11.49 13.95
C THR A 408 -18.90 -11.08 14.39
N THR A 409 -18.76 -10.37 15.50
CA THR A 409 -17.47 -10.00 16.11
C THR A 409 -16.56 -11.23 16.30
N PRO A 410 -15.32 -11.22 15.76
CA PRO A 410 -14.33 -12.25 16.05
C PRO A 410 -14.13 -12.42 17.55
N ASN A 411 -13.86 -13.65 17.98
CA ASN A 411 -13.55 -13.94 19.38
C ASN A 411 -12.50 -15.03 19.56
N HIS A 412 -12.02 -15.62 18.47
CA HIS A 412 -11.14 -16.77 18.48
C HIS A 412 -9.84 -16.44 17.75
N LEU A 413 -8.72 -16.47 18.47
CA LEU A 413 -7.39 -16.29 17.88
C LEU A 413 -6.74 -17.65 17.62
N VAL A 414 -6.32 -17.90 16.38
CA VAL A 414 -5.58 -19.10 15.98
C VAL A 414 -4.14 -18.69 15.73
N ILE A 415 -3.18 -19.33 16.40
CA ILE A 415 -1.75 -18.99 16.30
C ILE A 415 -1.02 -20.18 15.68
N VAL A 416 -0.36 -19.97 14.54
CA VAL A 416 0.54 -20.94 13.94
C VAL A 416 1.97 -20.42 14.12
N CYS A 417 2.73 -21.10 14.98
CA CYS A 417 4.13 -20.76 15.24
C CYS A 417 5.02 -21.20 14.08
N GLY A 418 5.86 -20.31 13.58
CA GLY A 418 6.90 -20.61 12.62
C GLY A 418 8.00 -21.52 13.16
N HIS A 419 8.58 -22.34 12.28
CA HIS A 419 9.73 -23.20 12.60
C HIS A 419 10.80 -23.26 11.49
N GLY A 420 10.58 -22.57 10.36
CA GLY A 420 11.44 -22.58 9.18
C GLY A 420 10.92 -21.59 8.13
N ILE A 421 11.72 -21.29 7.11
CA ILE A 421 11.39 -20.28 6.09
C ILE A 421 11.32 -20.95 4.71
N TYR A 422 10.12 -21.16 4.20
CA TYR A 422 9.85 -21.39 2.79
C TYR A 422 10.26 -20.17 1.96
N LEU A 423 11.12 -20.37 0.96
CA LEU A 423 11.70 -19.35 0.08
C LEU A 423 10.96 -19.20 -1.26
N GLY A 424 9.93 -20.01 -1.50
CA GLY A 424 9.27 -20.10 -2.80
C GLY A 424 9.90 -21.18 -3.68
N GLY A 425 9.11 -21.77 -4.57
CA GLY A 425 9.60 -22.76 -5.53
C GLY A 425 8.50 -23.54 -6.25
N PRO A 426 8.85 -24.23 -7.35
CA PRO A 426 7.87 -24.89 -8.23
C PRO A 426 7.11 -26.03 -7.55
N GLN A 427 7.66 -26.63 -6.49
CA GLN A 427 7.06 -27.73 -5.74
C GLN A 427 6.25 -27.25 -4.53
N LYS A 428 6.06 -25.93 -4.37
CA LYS A 428 5.14 -25.33 -3.39
C LYS A 428 5.38 -25.79 -1.95
N GLY A 429 6.64 -26.01 -1.59
CA GLY A 429 7.09 -26.43 -0.27
C GLY A 429 7.20 -27.94 -0.09
N HIS A 430 6.86 -28.75 -1.09
CA HIS A 430 7.06 -30.21 -1.02
C HIS A 430 8.52 -30.63 -1.18
N ASP A 431 9.38 -29.78 -1.74
CA ASP A 431 10.82 -29.99 -1.80
C ASP A 431 11.51 -29.20 -0.69
N GLU A 432 12.28 -29.91 0.13
CA GLU A 432 13.01 -29.32 1.26
C GLU A 432 14.05 -28.29 0.84
N SER A 433 14.57 -28.35 -0.40
CA SER A 433 15.47 -27.32 -0.94
C SER A 433 14.81 -25.95 -1.13
N GLU A 434 13.48 -25.90 -1.13
CA GLU A 434 12.71 -24.65 -1.15
C GLU A 434 12.57 -24.03 0.25
N TRP A 435 13.17 -24.65 1.28
CA TRP A 435 13.13 -24.18 2.65
C TRP A 435 14.52 -23.91 3.22
N LEU A 436 14.60 -22.83 4.01
CA LEU A 436 15.69 -22.56 4.91
C LEU A 436 15.31 -23.06 6.32
N ILE A 437 15.91 -24.18 6.72
CA ILE A 437 15.66 -24.86 8.00
C ILE A 437 16.97 -25.16 8.73
N GLU A 438 16.89 -25.29 10.06
CA GLU A 438 18.04 -25.73 10.84
C GLU A 438 18.45 -27.16 10.49
N PRO A 439 19.74 -27.51 10.52
CA PRO A 439 20.21 -28.86 10.18
C PRO A 439 19.53 -29.99 10.97
N TYR A 440 19.17 -29.75 12.23
CA TYR A 440 18.50 -30.74 13.08
C TYR A 440 16.99 -30.90 12.79
N LYS A 441 16.40 -30.02 11.99
CA LYS A 441 14.97 -30.07 11.56
C LYS A 441 14.80 -30.68 10.17
N LYS A 442 15.85 -31.29 9.63
CA LYS A 442 15.81 -31.93 8.32
C LYS A 442 14.74 -33.03 8.30
N GLY A 443 13.91 -33.05 7.27
CA GLY A 443 12.76 -33.92 7.10
C GLY A 443 11.46 -33.41 7.72
N GLU A 444 11.46 -32.24 8.37
CA GLU A 444 10.27 -31.71 9.05
C GLU A 444 9.35 -30.86 8.16
N THR A 445 9.72 -30.52 6.92
CA THR A 445 8.90 -29.65 6.05
C THR A 445 7.45 -30.13 5.86
N PRO A 446 7.13 -31.45 5.76
CA PRO A 446 5.74 -31.90 5.72
C PRO A 446 4.95 -31.56 7.00
N THR A 447 5.64 -31.53 8.14
CA THR A 447 5.07 -31.16 9.45
C THR A 447 4.73 -29.67 9.48
N PHE A 448 5.62 -28.82 8.95
CA PHE A 448 5.36 -27.38 8.85
C PHE A 448 4.18 -27.07 7.93
N MET A 449 4.11 -27.74 6.77
CA MET A 449 2.94 -27.65 5.89
C MET A 449 1.65 -28.11 6.58
N ALA A 450 1.71 -29.15 7.41
CA ALA A 450 0.58 -29.61 8.19
C ALA A 450 0.15 -28.60 9.28
N HIS A 451 1.09 -27.89 9.91
CA HIS A 451 0.78 -26.78 10.83
C HIS A 451 0.02 -25.67 10.11
N ILE A 452 0.54 -25.24 8.95
CA ILE A 452 -0.07 -24.20 8.11
C ILE A 452 -1.50 -24.60 7.72
N LYS A 453 -1.66 -25.84 7.24
CA LYS A 453 -2.96 -26.38 6.82
C LYS A 453 -3.96 -26.48 7.99
N ALA A 454 -3.50 -26.87 9.18
CA ALA A 454 -4.36 -26.95 10.36
C ALA A 454 -4.89 -25.57 10.78
N GLY A 455 -4.04 -24.54 10.80
CA GLY A 455 -4.47 -23.16 11.05
C GLY A 455 -5.45 -22.66 9.99
N ALA A 456 -5.14 -22.91 8.71
CA ALA A 456 -6.00 -22.54 7.59
C ALA A 456 -7.39 -23.20 7.65
N ASN A 457 -7.45 -24.49 8.03
CA ASN A 457 -8.72 -25.21 8.15
C ASN A 457 -9.63 -24.58 9.22
N ILE A 458 -9.08 -24.09 10.33
CA ILE A 458 -9.88 -23.44 11.38
C ILE A 458 -10.47 -22.13 10.85
N VAL A 459 -9.65 -21.27 10.24
CA VAL A 459 -10.13 -19.95 9.77
C VAL A 459 -11.16 -20.07 8.65
N ASN A 460 -11.04 -21.10 7.82
CA ASN A 460 -12.03 -21.43 6.80
C ASN A 460 -13.34 -21.97 7.40
N ALA A 461 -13.29 -22.70 8.52
CA ALA A 461 -14.46 -23.33 9.14
C ALA A 461 -15.21 -22.45 10.15
N ASP A 462 -14.50 -21.56 10.85
CA ASP A 462 -15.04 -20.72 11.92
C ASP A 462 -14.93 -19.25 11.52
N THR A 463 -16.02 -18.61 11.11
CA THR A 463 -16.04 -17.22 10.65
C THR A 463 -15.69 -16.20 11.74
N ARG A 464 -15.72 -16.59 13.02
CA ARG A 464 -15.34 -15.73 14.16
C ARG A 464 -13.88 -15.88 14.56
N SER A 465 -13.10 -16.66 13.80
CA SER A 465 -11.68 -16.83 14.05
C SER A 465 -10.80 -15.90 13.22
N VAL A 466 -9.65 -15.53 13.79
CA VAL A 466 -8.55 -14.82 13.14
C VAL A 466 -7.30 -15.68 13.26
N LEU A 467 -6.64 -15.95 12.16
CA LEU A 467 -5.39 -16.69 12.07
C LEU A 467 -4.20 -15.73 12.09
N VAL A 468 -3.23 -16.01 12.95
CA VAL A 468 -1.94 -15.32 12.99
C VAL A 468 -0.86 -16.35 12.67
N PHE A 469 -0.12 -16.13 11.57
CA PHE A 469 1.18 -16.76 11.39
C PHE A 469 2.20 -15.94 12.15
N SER A 470 2.99 -16.58 13.02
CA SER A 470 3.88 -15.86 13.95
C SER A 470 5.32 -16.36 13.87
N GLY A 471 6.25 -15.43 13.72
CA GLY A 471 7.68 -15.68 13.71
C GLY A 471 8.43 -14.67 12.81
N ALA A 472 9.50 -14.08 13.34
CA ALA A 472 10.27 -13.04 12.68
C ALA A 472 11.22 -13.56 11.59
N ALA A 473 11.81 -12.61 10.85
CA ALA A 473 12.98 -12.89 10.02
C ALA A 473 14.21 -13.08 10.94
N THR A 474 14.60 -14.33 11.17
CA THR A 474 15.70 -14.68 12.10
C THR A 474 17.00 -15.09 11.41
N ARG A 475 17.03 -15.01 10.06
CA ARG A 475 18.10 -15.52 9.20
C ARG A 475 18.81 -14.40 8.46
N PRO A 476 20.15 -14.31 8.47
CA PRO A 476 20.87 -13.33 7.66
C PRO A 476 20.75 -13.59 6.16
N GLU A 477 20.45 -14.84 5.75
CA GLU A 477 20.32 -15.23 4.35
C GLU A 477 19.07 -14.66 3.67
N THR A 478 18.06 -14.24 4.44
CA THR A 478 16.78 -13.76 3.90
C THR A 478 16.08 -12.80 4.84
N ARG A 479 15.38 -11.81 4.27
CA ARG A 479 14.48 -10.93 5.01
C ARG A 479 13.05 -11.47 5.16
N ILE A 480 12.75 -12.59 4.51
CA ILE A 480 11.44 -13.24 4.62
C ILE A 480 11.28 -13.75 6.05
N SER A 481 10.22 -13.34 6.73
CA SER A 481 9.89 -13.82 8.07
C SER A 481 9.28 -15.22 8.03
N GLU A 482 9.34 -15.95 9.15
CA GLU A 482 8.63 -17.24 9.23
C GLU A 482 7.12 -17.06 9.03
N ALA A 483 6.55 -15.94 9.51
CA ALA A 483 5.15 -15.59 9.30
C ALA A 483 4.78 -15.34 7.83
N GLU A 484 5.51 -14.46 7.14
CA GLU A 484 5.33 -14.15 5.71
C GLU A 484 5.48 -15.42 4.87
N SER A 485 6.49 -16.22 5.20
CA SER A 485 6.79 -17.48 4.55
C SER A 485 5.62 -18.48 4.63
N TYR A 486 5.05 -18.66 5.82
CA TYR A 486 3.94 -19.59 6.04
C TYR A 486 2.66 -19.12 5.34
N CYS A 487 2.42 -17.81 5.35
CA CYS A 487 1.32 -17.20 4.62
C CYS A 487 1.44 -17.40 3.11
N SER A 488 2.63 -17.16 2.56
CA SER A 488 2.91 -17.33 1.13
C SER A 488 2.64 -18.78 0.70
N LEU A 489 3.17 -19.76 1.45
CA LEU A 489 2.94 -21.17 1.17
C LEU A 489 1.44 -21.54 1.24
N ALA A 490 0.72 -21.01 2.23
CA ALA A 490 -0.70 -21.26 2.40
C ALA A 490 -1.52 -20.78 1.19
N VAL A 491 -1.17 -19.61 0.63
CA VAL A 491 -1.83 -19.05 -0.55
C VAL A 491 -1.45 -19.84 -1.81
N GLU A 492 -0.17 -20.15 -2.00
CA GLU A 492 0.31 -20.90 -3.17
C GLU A 492 -0.28 -22.32 -3.27
N ASN A 493 -0.52 -22.95 -2.13
CA ASN A 493 -1.19 -24.25 -2.01
C ASN A 493 -2.72 -24.16 -1.91
N SER A 494 -3.30 -22.95 -2.00
CA SER A 494 -4.74 -22.72 -1.86
C SER A 494 -5.35 -23.24 -0.56
N TYR A 495 -4.56 -23.31 0.52
CA TYR A 495 -5.06 -23.54 1.87
C TYR A 495 -5.84 -22.33 2.38
N LEU A 496 -5.43 -21.13 1.93
CA LEU A 496 -6.08 -19.86 2.24
C LEU A 496 -6.39 -19.08 0.96
N SER A 497 -7.52 -18.38 0.96
CA SER A 497 -7.80 -17.36 -0.04
C SER A 497 -7.02 -16.09 0.28
N SER A 498 -6.39 -15.48 -0.73
CA SER A 498 -5.73 -14.17 -0.58
C SER A 498 -6.68 -13.05 -0.12
N SER A 499 -8.00 -13.24 -0.25
CA SER A 499 -9.01 -12.30 0.25
C SER A 499 -9.13 -12.23 1.78
N LEU A 500 -8.62 -13.25 2.50
CA LEU A 500 -8.62 -13.28 3.97
C LEU A 500 -7.42 -12.54 4.58
N LEU A 501 -6.42 -12.18 3.76
CA LEU A 501 -5.21 -11.51 4.23
C LEU A 501 -5.52 -10.09 4.70
N GLY A 502 -4.96 -9.71 5.85
CA GLY A 502 -5.19 -8.42 6.49
C GLY A 502 -6.52 -8.29 7.22
N SER A 503 -7.48 -9.19 6.99
CA SER A 503 -8.80 -9.16 7.62
C SER A 503 -8.99 -10.25 8.67
N ARG A 504 -8.66 -11.50 8.29
CA ARG A 504 -8.80 -12.70 9.12
C ARG A 504 -7.52 -13.52 9.19
N VAL A 505 -6.52 -13.15 8.42
CA VAL A 505 -5.18 -13.75 8.42
C VAL A 505 -4.19 -12.60 8.58
N LEU A 506 -3.46 -12.59 9.69
CA LEU A 506 -2.49 -11.58 10.07
C LEU A 506 -1.09 -12.20 10.17
N LEU A 507 -0.07 -11.36 10.05
CA LEU A 507 1.33 -11.75 10.15
C LEU A 507 1.96 -11.09 11.37
N GLU A 508 2.48 -11.90 12.29
CA GLU A 508 3.25 -11.42 13.44
C GLU A 508 4.74 -11.67 13.19
N GLU A 509 5.42 -10.65 12.67
CA GLU A 509 6.79 -10.74 12.16
C GLU A 509 7.87 -10.26 13.14
N ARG A 510 7.51 -9.97 14.39
CA ARG A 510 8.44 -9.52 15.44
C ARG A 510 8.87 -10.65 16.36
N ALA A 511 8.11 -11.74 16.44
CA ALA A 511 8.39 -12.80 17.41
C ALA A 511 9.73 -13.53 17.16
N LEU A 512 10.72 -13.30 18.03
CA LEU A 512 12.06 -13.92 17.97
C LEU A 512 12.14 -15.28 18.70
N ASP A 513 11.15 -15.58 19.52
CA ASP A 513 11.05 -16.83 20.28
C ASP A 513 9.60 -17.27 20.49
N SER A 514 9.44 -18.42 21.13
CA SER A 514 8.12 -19.03 21.36
C SER A 514 7.23 -18.27 22.33
N TYR A 515 7.79 -17.47 23.24
CA TYR A 515 6.99 -16.68 24.17
C TYR A 515 6.38 -15.50 23.43
N PHE A 516 7.19 -14.78 22.65
CA PHE A 516 6.70 -13.69 21.81
C PHE A 516 5.79 -14.15 20.68
N ASN A 517 5.91 -15.39 20.20
CA ASN A 517 4.91 -15.95 19.27
C ASN A 517 3.49 -15.90 19.87
N ILE A 518 3.34 -16.09 21.18
CA ILE A 518 2.04 -16.04 21.84
C ILE A 518 1.68 -14.60 22.19
N LEU A 519 2.58 -13.90 22.91
CA LEU A 519 2.30 -12.55 23.40
C LEU A 519 2.00 -11.58 22.26
N PHE A 520 2.89 -11.47 21.27
CA PHE A 520 2.67 -10.52 20.17
C PHE A 520 1.46 -10.91 19.30
N SER A 521 1.13 -12.19 19.16
CA SER A 521 -0.10 -12.59 18.46
C SER A 521 -1.37 -12.12 19.17
N VAL A 522 -1.39 -12.14 20.52
CA VAL A 522 -2.52 -11.61 21.31
C VAL A 522 -2.62 -10.09 21.17
N ILE A 523 -1.48 -9.39 21.18
CA ILE A 523 -1.43 -7.95 20.99
C ILE A 523 -1.89 -7.57 19.57
N LEU A 524 -1.35 -8.23 18.55
CA LEU A 524 -1.68 -8.01 17.14
C LEU A 524 -3.17 -8.26 16.88
N TYR A 525 -3.75 -9.31 17.47
CA TYR A 525 -5.19 -9.56 17.38
C TYR A 525 -6.00 -8.34 17.83
N ARG A 526 -5.65 -7.74 18.98
CA ARG A 526 -6.35 -6.56 19.50
C ARG A 526 -6.15 -5.34 18.61
N GLN A 527 -4.92 -5.10 18.15
CA GLN A 527 -4.60 -3.95 17.29
C GLN A 527 -5.41 -3.98 15.98
N HIS A 528 -5.61 -5.17 15.41
CA HIS A 528 -6.40 -5.34 14.18
C HIS A 528 -7.89 -5.58 14.42
N HIS A 529 -8.33 -5.80 15.66
CA HIS A 529 -9.74 -6.01 15.97
C HIS A 529 -10.49 -4.66 15.92
N PRO A 530 -11.60 -4.52 15.15
CA PRO A 530 -12.29 -3.23 14.99
C PRO A 530 -12.81 -2.60 16.28
N LEU A 531 -13.16 -3.43 17.27
CA LEU A 531 -13.58 -2.99 18.60
C LEU A 531 -12.45 -3.00 19.64
N HIS A 532 -11.22 -3.31 19.22
CA HIS A 532 -10.06 -3.41 20.11
C HIS A 532 -10.25 -4.35 21.32
N HIS A 533 -11.00 -5.43 21.12
CA HIS A 533 -11.24 -6.45 22.13
C HIS A 533 -10.13 -7.49 22.15
N TRP A 534 -9.95 -8.13 23.30
CA TRP A 534 -9.07 -9.27 23.47
C TRP A 534 -9.74 -10.57 22.99
N PRO A 535 -8.97 -11.57 22.54
CA PRO A 535 -9.57 -12.84 22.13
C PRO A 535 -10.20 -13.54 23.35
N GLU A 536 -11.43 -14.06 23.18
CA GLU A 536 -12.10 -14.83 24.24
C GLU A 536 -11.45 -16.21 24.41
N ARG A 537 -10.94 -16.79 23.31
CA ARG A 537 -10.23 -18.07 23.30
C ARG A 537 -9.10 -18.10 22.28
N ILE A 538 -8.11 -18.93 22.52
CA ILE A 538 -6.99 -19.13 21.60
C ILE A 538 -6.85 -20.60 21.19
N THR A 539 -6.45 -20.86 19.95
CA THR A 539 -5.99 -22.17 19.48
C THR A 539 -4.56 -22.05 18.99
N ILE A 540 -3.64 -22.84 19.53
CA ILE A 540 -2.24 -22.86 19.12
C ILE A 540 -1.97 -24.09 18.27
N VAL A 541 -1.30 -23.91 17.13
CA VAL A 541 -0.87 -24.98 16.23
C VAL A 541 0.65 -25.01 16.20
N SER A 542 1.24 -26.13 16.63
CA SER A 542 2.69 -26.32 16.71
C SER A 542 3.01 -27.82 16.93
N HIS A 543 4.27 -28.17 17.18
CA HIS A 543 4.67 -29.52 17.57
C HIS A 543 4.01 -29.97 18.89
N GLU A 544 3.57 -31.22 19.00
CA GLU A 544 2.94 -31.76 20.22
C GLU A 544 3.88 -31.68 21.43
N PHE A 545 5.18 -31.97 21.25
CA PHE A 545 6.17 -31.88 22.33
C PHE A 545 6.39 -30.44 22.85
N LYS A 546 5.84 -29.40 22.20
CA LYS A 546 5.88 -28.01 22.69
C LYS A 546 4.65 -27.62 23.50
N ARG A 547 3.64 -28.50 23.62
CA ARG A 547 2.37 -28.21 24.31
C ARG A 547 2.63 -27.70 25.74
N ALA A 548 3.45 -28.43 26.50
CA ALA A 548 3.81 -28.08 27.87
C ALA A 548 4.31 -26.63 27.99
N ARG A 549 5.30 -26.28 27.16
CA ARG A 549 5.89 -24.94 27.14
C ARG A 549 4.92 -23.86 26.67
N LEU A 550 4.18 -24.10 25.58
CA LEU A 550 3.33 -23.07 24.98
C LEU A 550 2.07 -22.81 25.81
N VAL A 551 1.49 -23.85 26.41
CA VAL A 551 0.24 -23.75 27.19
C VAL A 551 0.56 -23.50 28.67
N GLN A 552 1.19 -24.44 29.37
CA GLN A 552 1.45 -24.32 30.81
C GLN A 552 2.57 -23.32 31.13
N GLY A 553 3.49 -23.07 30.20
CA GLY A 553 4.49 -22.01 30.32
C GLY A 553 3.95 -20.67 29.85
N HIS A 554 3.92 -20.43 28.54
CA HIS A 554 3.71 -19.09 27.97
C HIS A 554 2.30 -18.55 28.16
N CYS A 555 1.24 -19.35 27.91
CA CYS A 555 -0.12 -18.87 28.13
C CYS A 555 -0.38 -18.55 29.61
N ALA A 556 0.14 -19.38 30.52
CA ALA A 556 0.08 -19.12 31.95
C ALA A 556 0.86 -17.84 32.33
N ALA A 557 2.08 -17.67 31.81
CA ALA A 557 2.92 -16.51 32.04
C ALA A 557 2.25 -15.20 31.60
N ILE A 558 1.67 -15.17 30.40
CA ILE A 558 0.94 -13.98 29.93
C ILE A 558 -0.42 -13.82 30.63
N GLY A 559 -0.80 -14.71 31.56
CA GLY A 559 -2.06 -14.67 32.29
C GLY A 559 -3.30 -14.94 31.42
N PHE A 560 -3.17 -15.74 30.37
CA PHE A 560 -4.31 -16.17 29.56
C PHE A 560 -4.98 -17.40 30.21
N PRO A 561 -6.30 -17.38 30.50
CA PRO A 561 -7.00 -18.50 31.13
C PRO A 561 -6.90 -19.80 30.34
N LEU A 562 -6.29 -20.82 30.95
CA LEU A 562 -5.91 -22.07 30.27
C LEU A 562 -7.11 -22.91 29.83
N ASP A 563 -8.27 -22.77 30.48
CA ASP A 563 -9.54 -23.40 30.06
C ASP A 563 -10.06 -22.86 28.72
N ARG A 564 -9.53 -21.70 28.27
CA ARG A 564 -9.84 -21.07 26.98
C ARG A 564 -8.71 -21.23 25.95
N VAL A 565 -7.74 -22.11 26.24
CA VAL A 565 -6.63 -22.45 25.33
C VAL A 565 -6.85 -23.85 24.75
N SER A 566 -6.98 -23.92 23.42
CA SER A 566 -6.93 -25.16 22.65
C SER A 566 -5.56 -25.33 22.00
N TYR A 567 -5.13 -26.57 21.75
CA TYR A 567 -3.83 -26.83 21.15
C TYR A 567 -3.86 -28.04 20.21
N ILE A 568 -3.42 -27.81 18.98
CA ILE A 568 -3.28 -28.82 17.92
C ILE A 568 -1.79 -29.13 17.77
N GLY A 569 -1.38 -30.30 18.27
CA GLY A 569 -0.01 -30.77 18.14
C GLY A 569 0.17 -31.69 16.94
N ILE A 570 1.15 -31.38 16.10
CA ILE A 570 1.51 -32.19 14.94
C ILE A 570 3.02 -32.39 14.94
N ASN A 571 3.46 -33.65 15.06
CA ASN A 571 4.87 -34.02 15.09
C ASN A 571 5.33 -34.64 13.76
N PRO A 572 6.64 -34.62 13.46
CA PRO A 572 7.22 -35.39 12.39
C PRO A 572 6.98 -36.91 12.56
N PRO A 573 6.85 -37.67 11.46
CA PRO A 573 6.73 -39.12 11.53
C PRO A 573 7.90 -39.75 12.31
N GLY A 574 7.59 -40.59 13.31
CA GLY A 574 8.58 -41.30 14.12
C GLY A 574 8.90 -40.68 15.49
N LEU A 575 8.44 -39.46 15.76
CA LEU A 575 8.67 -38.77 17.03
C LEU A 575 7.44 -38.97 17.95
N LYS A 576 7.55 -39.90 18.92
CA LYS A 576 6.45 -40.19 19.87
C LYS A 576 6.28 -39.04 20.87
N ALA A 577 5.04 -38.75 21.26
CA ALA A 577 4.70 -37.69 22.21
C ALA A 577 5.22 -37.94 23.65
N GLU A 578 5.60 -39.18 23.95
CA GLU A 578 5.92 -39.69 25.30
C GLU A 578 7.44 -39.74 25.59
N ASP A 579 8.28 -39.11 24.78
CA ASP A 579 9.72 -39.02 25.06
C ASP A 579 9.95 -38.02 26.22
N GLU A 580 9.84 -38.50 27.47
CA GLU A 580 9.91 -37.69 28.71
C GLU A 580 11.17 -36.80 28.77
N GLY A 581 12.29 -37.25 28.18
CA GLY A 581 13.51 -36.46 28.08
C GLY A 581 13.36 -35.19 27.23
N LEU A 582 12.53 -35.22 26.17
CA LEU A 582 12.25 -34.06 25.33
C LEU A 582 11.26 -33.09 26.01
N ASN A 583 10.34 -33.61 26.83
CA ASN A 583 9.38 -32.82 27.61
C ASN A 583 10.05 -32.06 28.78
N GLN A 584 11.02 -32.66 29.47
CA GLN A 584 11.81 -31.95 30.51
C GLN A 584 12.75 -30.90 29.92
N LEU A 585 13.30 -31.14 28.72
CA LEU A 585 14.13 -30.16 27.98
C LEU A 585 13.31 -28.98 27.39
N THR A 586 11.98 -29.11 27.25
CA THR A 586 11.15 -28.10 26.59
C THR A 586 10.50 -27.09 27.53
N LEU A 587 10.27 -27.41 28.81
CA LEU A 587 9.96 -26.41 29.85
C LEU A 587 11.23 -25.64 30.24
N GLY A 588 12.33 -26.34 30.55
CA GLY A 588 13.69 -25.81 30.66
C GLY A 588 13.81 -24.43 31.32
N LEU A 589 14.57 -23.53 30.68
CA LEU A 589 14.84 -22.15 31.14
C LEU A 589 13.57 -21.31 31.39
N TRP A 590 12.45 -21.65 30.78
CA TRP A 590 11.21 -20.87 30.88
C TRP A 590 10.42 -21.16 32.15
N GLU A 591 10.69 -22.27 32.85
CA GLU A 591 10.00 -22.61 34.10
C GLU A 591 10.43 -21.69 35.25
N GLN A 592 11.71 -21.30 35.27
CA GLN A 592 12.27 -20.37 36.25
C GLN A 592 12.18 -18.90 35.79
N ASP A 593 11.92 -18.69 34.51
CA ASP A 593 11.86 -17.37 33.87
C ASP A 593 10.75 -17.32 32.80
N PRO A 594 9.48 -17.23 33.23
CA PRO A 594 8.32 -17.36 32.37
C PRO A 594 8.18 -16.25 31.32
N HIS A 595 8.84 -15.11 31.55
CA HIS A 595 8.82 -13.95 30.65
C HIS A 595 10.13 -13.79 29.83
N GLY A 596 11.09 -14.70 30.01
CA GLY A 596 12.36 -14.71 29.30
C GLY A 596 13.25 -13.49 29.57
N ALA A 597 13.32 -13.05 30.83
CA ALA A 597 14.16 -11.96 31.31
C ALA A 597 15.60 -12.39 31.67
N SER A 598 15.91 -13.67 31.64
CA SER A 598 17.22 -14.24 31.96
C SER A 598 18.24 -13.92 30.88
N HIS A 599 19.49 -13.75 31.31
CA HIS A 599 20.60 -13.41 30.42
C HIS A 599 20.72 -14.38 29.23
N GLU A 600 20.54 -15.69 29.45
CA GLU A 600 20.64 -16.70 28.39
C GLU A 600 19.53 -16.55 27.32
N LEU A 601 18.29 -16.26 27.72
CA LEU A 601 17.18 -16.06 26.78
C LEU A 601 17.31 -14.71 26.06
N LEU A 602 17.77 -13.66 26.73
CA LEU A 602 18.05 -12.36 26.11
C LEU A 602 19.15 -12.46 25.05
N GLU A 603 20.27 -13.13 25.34
CA GLU A 603 21.32 -13.36 24.35
C GLU A 603 20.80 -14.12 23.13
N LYS A 604 19.94 -15.11 23.35
CA LYS A 604 19.35 -15.90 22.28
C LYS A 604 18.44 -15.04 21.39
N ARG A 605 17.67 -14.12 21.95
CA ARG A 605 16.88 -13.15 21.18
C ARG A 605 17.77 -12.21 20.39
N GLN A 606 18.77 -11.61 21.03
CA GLN A 606 19.71 -10.70 20.37
C GLN A 606 20.41 -11.36 19.17
N LYS A 607 20.86 -12.62 19.32
CA LYS A 607 21.47 -13.41 18.23
C LYS A 607 20.51 -13.65 17.06
N ARG A 608 19.20 -13.75 17.33
CA ARG A 608 18.16 -13.94 16.31
C ARG A 608 17.68 -12.64 15.69
N ASN A 609 17.86 -11.50 16.37
CA ASN A 609 17.42 -10.19 15.90
C ASN A 609 18.38 -9.57 14.87
N VAL A 610 18.77 -10.34 13.85
CA VAL A 610 19.75 -9.92 12.83
C VAL A 610 19.27 -8.74 11.98
N TRP A 611 17.94 -8.52 11.93
CA TRP A 611 17.30 -7.44 11.18
C TRP A 611 16.76 -6.31 12.06
N GLN A 612 17.04 -6.33 13.37
CA GLN A 612 16.61 -5.30 14.33
C GLN A 612 15.09 -5.06 14.30
N VAL A 613 14.30 -6.13 14.26
CA VAL A 613 12.85 -6.06 14.38
C VAL A 613 12.47 -5.49 15.75
N ASP A 614 11.44 -4.65 15.75
CA ASP A 614 10.90 -4.04 16.96
C ASP A 614 10.44 -5.10 17.97
N GLN A 615 10.68 -4.87 19.25
CA GLN A 615 10.31 -5.76 20.35
C GLN A 615 9.44 -5.05 21.40
N THR A 616 8.82 -3.92 21.04
CA THR A 616 7.81 -3.27 21.91
C THR A 616 6.46 -3.97 21.79
N LEU A 617 5.63 -3.88 22.85
CA LEU A 617 4.27 -4.43 22.81
C LEU A 617 3.39 -3.55 21.93
N PHE A 618 3.40 -2.24 22.18
CA PHE A 618 2.69 -1.23 21.40
C PHE A 618 3.65 -0.10 21.03
N SER A 619 3.53 0.40 19.80
CA SER A 619 4.35 1.51 19.31
C SER A 619 3.99 2.85 19.97
N ASP A 620 2.76 2.98 20.47
CA ASP A 620 2.27 4.15 21.21
C ASP A 620 2.04 3.81 22.69
N ARG A 621 2.55 4.66 23.59
CA ARG A 621 2.35 4.50 25.03
C ARG A 621 0.92 4.78 25.47
N ASP A 622 0.15 5.55 24.70
CA ASP A 622 -1.26 5.76 24.98
C ASP A 622 -2.09 4.49 24.69
N GLU A 623 -1.66 3.68 23.72
CA GLU A 623 -2.27 2.36 23.46
C GLU A 623 -2.10 1.41 24.64
N ASN A 624 -0.97 1.45 25.36
CA ASN A 624 -0.79 0.66 26.59
C ASN A 624 -1.89 0.93 27.62
N THR A 625 -2.27 2.20 27.76
CA THR A 625 -3.32 2.64 28.69
C THR A 625 -4.69 2.18 28.21
N GLN A 626 -5.01 2.37 26.93
CA GLN A 626 -6.27 1.92 26.33
C GLN A 626 -6.41 0.39 26.31
N ALA A 627 -5.28 -0.32 26.25
CA ALA A 627 -5.23 -1.77 26.32
C ALA A 627 -5.41 -2.30 27.75
N GLY A 628 -5.37 -1.45 28.78
CA GLY A 628 -5.41 -1.87 30.18
C GLY A 628 -4.10 -2.52 30.65
N LEU A 629 -2.99 -2.23 29.96
CA LEU A 629 -1.65 -2.72 30.27
C LEU A 629 -0.73 -1.63 30.83
N ALA A 630 -1.23 -0.40 31.04
CA ALA A 630 -0.48 0.65 31.71
C ALA A 630 0.04 0.18 33.09
N GLY A 631 1.33 0.35 33.32
CA GLY A 631 2.00 -0.10 34.55
C GLY A 631 2.21 -1.62 34.64
N GLN A 632 1.83 -2.39 33.61
CA GLN A 632 2.01 -3.85 33.55
C GLN A 632 3.07 -4.28 32.53
N ILE A 633 3.86 -3.33 32.02
CA ILE A 633 4.92 -3.58 31.04
C ILE A 633 6.27 -3.45 31.72
N ARG A 634 7.11 -4.46 31.51
CA ARG A 634 8.49 -4.50 31.96
C ARG A 634 9.39 -4.39 30.74
N ILE A 635 10.33 -3.46 30.78
CA ILE A 635 11.40 -3.34 29.78
C ILE A 635 12.57 -4.23 30.25
N LEU A 636 13.03 -5.12 29.39
CA LEU A 636 14.15 -6.02 29.63
C LEU A 636 15.49 -5.36 29.27
N GLU A 637 16.60 -5.96 29.68
CA GLU A 637 17.93 -5.38 29.45
C GLU A 637 18.29 -5.21 27.97
N ASP A 638 17.73 -6.05 27.10
CA ASP A 638 17.89 -5.95 25.64
C ASP A 638 16.95 -4.91 25.00
N GLY A 639 16.17 -4.18 25.81
CA GLY A 639 15.20 -3.19 25.36
C GLY A 639 13.85 -3.76 24.95
N SER A 640 13.68 -5.09 24.94
CA SER A 640 12.38 -5.70 24.63
C SER A 640 11.36 -5.47 25.74
N GLU A 641 10.09 -5.33 25.36
CA GLU A 641 8.99 -5.15 26.30
C GLU A 641 8.27 -6.49 26.54
N THR A 642 8.03 -6.80 27.82
CA THR A 642 7.27 -7.96 28.25
C THR A 642 6.26 -7.56 29.33
N LEU A 643 5.49 -8.52 29.83
CA LEU A 643 4.52 -8.29 30.88
C LEU A 643 5.18 -8.38 32.27
N ALA A 644 4.71 -7.56 33.21
CA ALA A 644 5.12 -7.60 34.61
C ALA A 644 4.48 -8.80 35.34
N ASP A 645 5.25 -9.50 36.17
CA ASP A 645 4.91 -10.82 36.74
C ASP A 645 3.52 -10.89 37.42
N ASP A 646 3.13 -9.88 38.22
CA ASP A 646 1.90 -9.91 39.03
C ASP A 646 0.74 -9.00 38.51
N GLY A 647 0.74 -8.64 37.22
CA GLY A 647 -0.26 -7.72 36.66
C GLY A 647 -1.61 -8.38 36.30
N VAL A 648 -2.72 -7.70 36.60
CA VAL A 648 -4.08 -8.15 36.23
C VAL A 648 -4.30 -7.99 34.73
N ARG A 649 -4.40 -9.10 33.99
CA ARG A 649 -4.51 -9.03 32.54
C ARG A 649 -5.92 -8.66 32.09
N PRO A 650 -6.05 -7.76 31.10
CA PRO A 650 -7.36 -7.34 30.61
C PRO A 650 -8.11 -8.47 29.89
N TRP A 651 -7.38 -9.49 29.41
CA TRP A 651 -7.97 -10.72 28.87
C TRP A 651 -8.30 -11.77 29.93
N ALA A 652 -8.02 -11.57 31.22
CA ALA A 652 -8.35 -12.54 32.27
C ALA A 652 -9.87 -12.62 32.54
N THR A 653 -10.61 -11.54 32.29
CA THR A 653 -12.07 -11.45 32.48
C THR A 653 -12.77 -11.19 31.16
N ILE A 654 -13.90 -11.86 30.89
CA ILE A 654 -14.75 -11.52 29.74
C ILE A 654 -15.43 -10.19 30.06
N GLN A 655 -15.03 -9.11 29.39
CA GLN A 655 -15.83 -7.88 29.38
C GLN A 655 -17.03 -8.14 28.47
N HIS A 656 -18.22 -8.27 29.07
CA HIS A 656 -19.49 -8.44 28.37
C HIS A 656 -19.98 -7.14 27.76
#